data_AF-A0A936B7Q9-F1
#
_entry.id   AF-A0A936B7Q9-F1
#
_cell.length_a   1.000
_cell.length_b   1.000
_cell.length_c   1.000
_cell.angle_alpha   90.00
_cell.angle_beta   90.00
_cell.angle_gamma   90.00
#
_symmetry.space_group_name_H-M   'P 1'
#
loop_
_entity.id
_entity.type
_entity.pdbx_description
1 polymer ?
#
loop_
_entity_poly.entity_id
_entity_poly.type
_entity_poly.pdbx_seq_one_letter_code
_entity_poly.pdbx_strand_id
1 'polypeptide(L)'
;MSQFDFPRINFHGQAILDTATANNGNYEPRLTMFDQENSTAFMPPRCYLGDTVYSPPSGVRVLTDKKGNKYVPIDAVSSSNYQKWATTPLGYFTPDQLYWTLYEALGLKEANPGYWNYFGDLSMSLEQTLVTGITVPLSGGNIKTFITPTQEGCPSDVANIFGSELSFNNDYFDPNSRTSAYLSDVDSIGQMCTQIFCGTAGLYKTDSNGNPITFFAGNPVKSTARWMNLNKVLNYSDQSLLPMGGSACFYAMINVDPTSSILSTMSKYAGKNVTALFLKLMIHEVHEIREPDYTKLPVQNMSDVVGNQAAVSKNPARVSVSGSITPYFEGDMKTGSISRLLKHYNPDIQIKDPKILHPITKNGTILSVPSEVKLAPAPFIHNQNFNVVSIDLLNTISEYGTNPGELPDYAGDGDIPAYTTFQSNDFGTFYLTFQPDRGGNALVIKKIDFDEYNLSTLLSIGGIIDCPVSTGSDFSTGIFNLSLDGTRYFFEDEYYITSDQMGNYAQQNQSDFNYMSDGLPKLPCTLKVFFRGKPVTPQDNLKVMRQNINLRTGQITNNINVHLYNDIAIPFAVDTDGCMTYAFLSNGNAPLQNDMKNLFDFIMNNSLIVVRTLESKRELDPYINGSIPITWDVVYNNVFSTFKTLYPIMDAIIPFTEANWSNSFILSKMLNLMSEENWNQPLYMPITRDLSDQQLQLLNIWANQNINPPSALDKNYINNLLTSPPESPKLFFSMEVENIATPIHFPSLQSFAFASYNGYWVFIGGMTIGFHGTSNNPFPFLASSANTQIWIVDIDNGITFSVPVPEQYLTSLAVSNPQFFQVEQSLFFCGGYTVSDINQPAFNTTSNNFFKIDLDKLISYAKNNGNGPSLNEIFPLVLQDTFVRVTGGEMVVVNNRFFIIGGQDFEGKYSPGATGNYTNAIRCFELIQNGNLWTITNKKTITDPVNLHRRDFNLVPYVTSDGSTEYIILGGVFTSDGLSYNNPVYLKGLKDGNPMVSVGSFTQKCNQYTCAVVPMFILSGGGMCYSLLGGISYMMYDTSTNQLVIGDHGVPMPFSNIIDVVASDLENSLEFVQLPPEPLLPGYIGSNASFIPLPEFALDGHPNIVDLNKVFKTPFVPTTIGYMYGGILSNGPTSGTTAKGHINTYANSILYSVKIILPTQEVTV
;
A
#
# COMPACT_ATOMS: atom_id res chain seq x y z
N MET A 1 12.09 -42.19 7.06
CA MET A 1 12.85 -41.16 7.78
C MET A 1 13.61 -40.37 6.74
N SER A 2 12.89 -39.47 6.06
CA SER A 2 13.19 -39.05 4.69
C SER A 2 14.66 -38.74 4.41
N GLN A 3 15.35 -37.94 5.25
CA GLN A 3 16.74 -37.54 4.99
C GLN A 3 17.75 -38.69 4.80
N PHE A 4 17.48 -39.87 5.35
CA PHE A 4 18.35 -41.04 5.26
C PHE A 4 17.86 -42.09 4.27
N ASP A 5 16.67 -41.90 3.70
CA ASP A 5 16.08 -42.83 2.75
C ASP A 5 16.79 -42.74 1.40
N PHE A 6 16.70 -43.83 0.63
CA PHE A 6 17.35 -43.95 -0.67
C PHE A 6 16.34 -43.83 -1.81
N PRO A 7 16.72 -43.24 -2.95
CA PRO A 7 18.06 -42.74 -3.27
C PRO A 7 18.29 -41.32 -2.71
N ARG A 8 19.55 -40.96 -2.42
CA ARG A 8 19.94 -39.61 -2.01
C ARG A 8 20.60 -38.89 -3.18
N ILE A 9 19.98 -37.81 -3.66
CA ILE A 9 20.58 -36.92 -4.66
C ILE A 9 21.27 -35.80 -3.90
N ASN A 10 22.60 -35.86 -3.83
CA ASN A 10 23.42 -34.94 -3.07
C ASN A 10 23.80 -33.74 -3.94
N PHE A 11 23.81 -32.55 -3.36
CA PHE A 11 24.14 -31.33 -4.08
C PHE A 11 25.03 -30.40 -3.27
N HIS A 12 25.76 -29.56 -3.97
CA HIS A 12 26.55 -28.46 -3.41
C HIS A 12 26.63 -27.32 -4.42
N GLY A 13 26.64 -26.09 -3.93
CA GLY A 13 26.93 -24.90 -4.72
C GLY A 13 26.89 -23.65 -3.86
N GLN A 14 26.58 -22.52 -4.48
CA GLN A 14 26.53 -21.23 -3.83
C GLN A 14 25.08 -20.74 -3.72
N ALA A 15 24.85 -19.79 -2.83
CA ALA A 15 23.63 -19.01 -2.79
C ALA A 15 23.95 -17.54 -2.47
N ILE A 16 23.06 -16.67 -2.94
CA ILE A 16 23.03 -15.25 -2.61
C ILE A 16 21.91 -15.05 -1.59
N LEU A 17 22.23 -14.45 -0.44
CA LEU A 17 21.25 -14.04 0.57
C LEU A 17 21.16 -12.51 0.57
N ASP A 18 20.06 -11.97 0.09
CA ASP A 18 19.84 -10.52 -0.02
C ASP A 18 19.08 -9.98 1.21
N THR A 19 19.50 -10.37 2.40
CA THR A 19 18.79 -10.06 3.66
C THR A 19 18.99 -8.59 4.05
N ALA A 20 17.92 -7.94 4.52
CA ALA A 20 18.01 -6.61 5.12
C ALA A 20 18.64 -6.68 6.52
N THR A 21 19.26 -5.59 6.96
CA THR A 21 20.23 -5.61 8.07
C THR A 21 20.05 -4.53 9.12
N ALA A 22 19.15 -3.58 8.89
CA ALA A 22 18.81 -2.56 9.87
C ALA A 22 18.20 -3.12 11.16
N ASN A 23 17.75 -4.37 11.13
CA ASN A 23 17.21 -5.16 12.23
C ASN A 23 18.19 -6.25 12.75
N ASN A 24 19.44 -6.28 12.26
CA ASN A 24 20.43 -7.28 12.64
C ASN A 24 21.48 -6.64 13.56
N GLY A 25 21.50 -7.04 14.83
CA GLY A 25 22.14 -6.34 15.94
C GLY A 25 23.68 -6.36 16.03
N ASN A 26 24.43 -6.20 14.93
CA ASN A 26 25.90 -6.29 14.95
C ASN A 26 26.56 -5.32 15.96
N TYR A 27 25.92 -4.18 16.22
CA TYR A 27 26.39 -3.18 17.18
C TYR A 27 25.60 -3.19 18.50
N GLU A 28 24.68 -4.13 18.71
CA GLU A 28 23.88 -4.21 19.92
C GLU A 28 24.73 -4.69 21.13
N PRO A 29 24.43 -4.20 22.35
CA PRO A 29 23.46 -3.16 22.66
C PRO A 29 24.00 -1.73 22.46
N ARG A 30 25.25 -1.53 22.02
CA ARG A 30 25.90 -0.20 21.99
C ARG A 30 25.25 0.77 21.01
N LEU A 31 24.77 0.30 19.87
CA LEU A 31 23.89 1.01 18.95
C LEU A 31 22.68 0.13 18.67
N THR A 32 21.49 0.65 18.92
CA THR A 32 20.23 -0.07 18.72
C THR A 32 19.29 0.77 17.86
N MET A 33 18.93 0.19 16.73
CA MET A 33 18.02 0.79 15.72
C MET A 33 16.64 0.14 15.74
N PHE A 34 16.52 -1.09 16.25
CA PHE A 34 15.27 -1.82 16.33
C PHE A 34 14.78 -1.92 17.78
N ASP A 35 13.55 -1.47 18.02
CA ASP A 35 12.84 -1.69 19.26
C ASP A 35 12.21 -3.08 19.21
N GLN A 36 12.95 -4.06 19.73
CA GLN A 36 12.46 -5.43 19.86
C GLN A 36 11.22 -5.54 20.77
N GLU A 37 10.92 -4.54 21.62
CA GLU A 37 9.74 -4.54 22.48
C GLU A 37 8.46 -4.24 21.70
N ASN A 38 8.52 -3.29 20.77
CA ASN A 38 7.35 -2.84 20.02
C ASN A 38 7.33 -3.34 18.56
N SER A 39 8.35 -4.11 18.16
CA SER A 39 8.64 -4.51 16.78
C SER A 39 8.60 -3.31 15.81
N THR A 40 9.24 -2.21 16.20
CA THR A 40 9.32 -0.95 15.46
C THR A 40 10.74 -0.41 15.47
N ALA A 41 11.09 0.52 14.58
CA ALA A 41 12.38 1.20 14.70
C ALA A 41 12.43 2.17 15.88
N PHE A 42 13.60 2.31 16.50
CA PHE A 42 13.86 3.43 17.40
C PHE A 42 14.01 4.72 16.59
N MET A 43 13.12 5.69 16.85
CA MET A 43 13.18 7.02 16.26
C MET A 43 13.18 8.08 17.37
N PRO A 44 14.32 8.74 17.65
CA PRO A 44 15.65 8.52 17.06
C PRO A 44 16.31 7.20 17.54
N PRO A 45 17.34 6.70 16.83
CA PRO A 45 18.20 5.59 17.28
C PRO A 45 18.80 5.84 18.66
N ARG A 46 19.18 4.76 19.35
CA ARG A 46 19.73 4.81 20.72
C ARG A 46 21.13 4.22 20.78
N CYS A 47 22.00 4.88 21.54
CA CYS A 47 23.29 4.34 21.94
C CYS A 47 23.30 4.01 23.44
N TYR A 48 23.38 2.74 23.83
CA TYR A 48 23.43 2.36 25.25
C TYR A 48 24.86 2.45 25.78
N LEU A 49 25.00 3.03 26.97
CA LEU A 49 26.31 3.29 27.57
C LEU A 49 26.90 2.06 28.25
N GLY A 50 26.06 1.16 28.79
CA GLY A 50 26.53 0.08 29.66
C GLY A 50 27.37 0.64 30.81
N ASP A 51 28.56 0.08 31.01
CA ASP A 51 29.54 0.55 32.01
C ASP A 51 30.40 1.75 31.54
N THR A 52 30.18 2.24 30.31
CA THR A 52 30.96 3.33 29.72
C THR A 52 30.71 4.64 30.45
N VAL A 53 31.76 5.23 31.01
CA VAL A 53 31.70 6.56 31.61
C VAL A 53 31.74 7.61 30.50
N TYR A 54 30.62 8.32 30.32
CA TYR A 54 30.48 9.34 29.28
C TYR A 54 30.00 10.67 29.88
N SER A 55 30.69 11.76 29.52
CA SER A 55 30.32 13.13 29.89
C SER A 55 29.75 13.84 28.65
N PRO A 56 28.43 14.00 28.54
CA PRO A 56 27.81 14.54 27.33
C PRO A 56 28.18 16.02 27.09
N PRO A 57 28.46 16.43 25.85
CA PRO A 57 28.59 17.85 25.50
C PRO A 57 27.23 18.56 25.61
N SER A 58 27.25 19.89 25.58
CA SER A 58 26.02 20.70 25.60
C SER A 58 25.09 20.30 24.45
N GLY A 59 23.81 20.03 24.75
CA GLY A 59 22.81 19.60 23.78
C GLY A 59 22.64 18.09 23.63
N VAL A 60 23.52 17.27 24.21
CA VAL A 60 23.37 15.80 24.25
C VAL A 60 22.75 15.39 25.58
N ARG A 61 21.70 14.57 25.53
CA ARG A 61 20.98 14.08 26.71
C ARG A 61 21.28 12.61 26.98
N VAL A 62 21.45 12.27 28.25
CA VAL A 62 21.51 10.87 28.71
C VAL A 62 20.18 10.56 29.37
N LEU A 63 19.50 9.55 28.85
CA LEU A 63 18.21 9.07 29.34
C LEU A 63 18.37 7.71 30.01
N THR A 64 17.28 7.23 30.62
CA THR A 64 17.22 5.91 31.23
C THR A 64 15.95 5.22 30.75
N ASP A 65 16.09 3.99 30.25
CA ASP A 65 14.95 3.20 29.78
C ASP A 65 14.14 2.63 30.96
N LYS A 66 13.05 1.91 30.66
CA LYS A 66 12.20 1.27 31.68
C LYS A 66 12.93 0.22 32.52
N LYS A 67 14.05 -0.31 32.03
CA LYS A 67 14.88 -1.34 32.67
C LYS A 67 16.04 -0.73 33.49
N GLY A 68 16.18 0.59 33.49
CA GLY A 68 17.25 1.29 34.20
C GLY A 68 18.55 1.45 33.40
N ASN A 69 18.59 1.03 32.14
CA ASN A 69 19.77 1.17 31.29
C ASN A 69 19.91 2.60 30.80
N LYS A 70 21.13 3.15 30.90
CA LYS A 70 21.43 4.49 30.40
C LYS A 70 21.72 4.46 28.91
N TYR A 71 21.13 5.39 28.18
CA TYR A 71 21.34 5.55 26.75
C TYR A 71 21.34 7.02 26.31
N VAL A 72 21.92 7.27 25.13
CA VAL A 72 21.86 8.55 24.45
C VAL A 72 21.02 8.40 23.18
N PRO A 73 19.89 9.11 23.03
CA PRO A 73 19.19 9.20 21.76
C PRO A 73 19.99 10.08 20.78
N ILE A 74 20.09 9.66 19.52
CA ILE A 74 20.73 10.45 18.47
C ILE A 74 19.69 11.42 17.88
N ASP A 75 19.32 12.45 18.64
CA ASP A 75 18.20 13.37 18.34
C ASP A 75 18.35 14.11 16.99
N ALA A 76 19.54 14.10 16.37
CA ALA A 76 19.78 14.65 15.04
C ALA A 76 19.27 13.78 13.88
N VAL A 77 18.96 12.50 14.17
CA VAL A 77 18.42 11.55 13.21
C VAL A 77 16.90 11.56 13.31
N SER A 78 16.25 11.74 12.17
CA SER A 78 14.80 11.78 12.00
C SER A 78 14.38 10.87 10.84
N SER A 79 13.07 10.67 10.69
CA SER A 79 12.52 9.86 9.59
C SER A 79 12.93 10.35 8.20
N SER A 80 13.23 11.64 8.02
CA SER A 80 13.62 12.22 6.74
C SER A 80 15.09 12.00 6.37
N ASN A 81 15.96 11.71 7.35
CA ASN A 81 17.39 11.56 7.12
C ASN A 81 17.95 10.19 7.56
N TYR A 82 17.11 9.32 8.12
CA TYR A 82 17.50 8.03 8.69
C TYR A 82 18.29 7.16 7.73
N GLN A 83 17.83 6.98 6.49
CA GLN A 83 18.54 6.16 5.51
C GLN A 83 19.90 6.75 5.11
N LYS A 84 19.99 8.09 5.03
CA LYS A 84 21.26 8.75 4.73
C LYS A 84 22.24 8.59 5.90
N TRP A 85 21.76 8.70 7.13
CA TRP A 85 22.55 8.41 8.33
C TRP A 85 22.97 6.95 8.36
N ALA A 86 22.07 6.01 8.10
CA ALA A 86 22.38 4.57 8.13
C ALA A 86 23.41 4.15 7.08
N THR A 87 23.46 4.84 5.94
CA THR A 87 24.41 4.58 4.85
C THR A 87 25.67 5.45 4.92
N THR A 88 25.87 6.18 6.02
CA THR A 88 27.06 7.02 6.25
C THR A 88 27.78 6.58 7.53
N PRO A 89 29.11 6.48 7.53
CA PRO A 89 29.87 6.19 8.74
C PRO A 89 29.52 7.15 9.90
N LEU A 90 29.38 6.62 11.11
CA LEU A 90 29.00 7.39 12.30
C LEU A 90 29.96 8.55 12.57
N GLY A 91 29.39 9.75 12.76
CA GLY A 91 30.14 10.98 12.99
C GLY A 91 30.58 11.72 11.72
N TYR A 92 30.44 11.12 10.53
CA TYR A 92 30.69 11.78 9.25
C TYR A 92 29.43 12.38 8.63
N PHE A 93 28.25 12.02 9.14
CA PHE A 93 27.00 12.65 8.73
C PHE A 93 26.84 14.00 9.43
N THR A 94 26.72 15.10 8.68
CA THR A 94 26.76 16.46 9.26
C THR A 94 25.84 16.66 10.48
N PRO A 95 24.58 16.16 10.49
CA PRO A 95 23.72 16.24 11.67
C PRO A 95 24.21 15.50 12.92
N ASP A 96 24.97 14.40 12.78
CA ASP A 96 25.36 13.56 13.92
C ASP A 96 26.76 13.84 14.48
N GLN A 97 27.46 14.85 13.96
CA GLN A 97 28.81 15.24 14.39
C GLN A 97 28.92 15.58 15.89
N LEU A 98 27.84 16.09 16.51
CA LEU A 98 27.82 16.39 17.95
C LEU A 98 28.03 15.14 18.83
N TYR A 99 27.74 13.95 18.28
CA TYR A 99 27.85 12.65 18.97
C TYR A 99 29.21 11.97 18.78
N TRP A 100 30.17 12.61 18.11
CA TRP A 100 31.49 12.03 17.83
C TRP A 100 32.19 11.44 19.07
N THR A 101 32.20 12.18 20.18
CA THR A 101 32.83 11.73 21.44
C THR A 101 32.10 10.54 22.08
N LEU A 102 30.78 10.41 21.85
CA LEU A 102 30.01 9.25 22.28
C LEU A 102 30.42 8.02 21.45
N TYR A 103 30.46 8.14 20.13
CA TYR A 103 30.84 7.04 19.25
C TYR A 103 32.26 6.57 19.54
N GLU A 104 33.19 7.47 19.81
CA GLU A 104 34.55 7.12 20.22
C GLU A 104 34.58 6.39 21.58
N ALA A 105 33.82 6.87 22.57
CA ALA A 105 33.71 6.21 23.88
C ALA A 105 33.10 4.80 23.79
N LEU A 106 32.18 4.58 22.85
CA LEU A 106 31.52 3.30 22.62
C LEU A 106 32.25 2.41 21.60
N GLY A 107 33.34 2.86 21.00
CA GLY A 107 34.03 2.11 19.93
C GLY A 107 33.20 1.92 18.67
N LEU A 108 32.28 2.85 18.39
CA LEU A 108 31.40 2.88 17.21
C LEU A 108 31.84 3.89 16.15
N LYS A 109 32.93 4.61 16.42
CA LYS A 109 33.47 5.62 15.51
C LYS A 109 33.73 4.99 14.14
N GLU A 110 33.24 5.65 13.08
CA GLU A 110 33.35 5.19 11.68
C GLU A 110 32.58 3.89 11.34
N ALA A 111 31.83 3.31 12.28
CA ALA A 111 30.95 2.19 11.99
C ALA A 111 29.80 2.62 11.06
N ASN A 112 29.34 1.71 10.20
CA ASN A 112 28.21 1.95 9.31
C ASN A 112 26.91 1.42 9.93
N PRO A 113 25.92 2.25 10.30
CA PRO A 113 24.73 1.76 11.00
C PRO A 113 23.91 0.77 10.17
N GLY A 114 23.81 0.99 8.86
CA GLY A 114 23.25 0.06 7.88
C GLY A 114 24.25 -1.06 7.56
N TYR A 115 24.69 -1.79 8.58
CA TYR A 115 25.57 -2.95 8.55
C TYR A 115 25.31 -3.85 7.31
N TRP A 116 26.34 -4.39 6.68
CA TRP A 116 26.23 -5.38 5.59
C TRP A 116 25.33 -5.00 4.38
N ASN A 117 24.01 -5.06 4.46
CA ASN A 117 23.13 -4.93 3.29
C ASN A 117 21.81 -4.22 3.63
N TYR A 118 21.86 -2.89 3.76
CA TYR A 118 20.73 -2.11 4.26
C TYR A 118 19.51 -2.15 3.34
N PHE A 119 19.70 -2.29 2.03
CA PHE A 119 18.63 -2.37 1.02
C PHE A 119 18.37 -3.80 0.51
N GLY A 120 18.63 -4.82 1.33
CA GLY A 120 18.22 -6.19 1.03
C GLY A 120 16.70 -6.34 0.92
N ASP A 121 16.22 -7.25 0.07
CA ASP A 121 14.79 -7.60 -0.08
C ASP A 121 14.41 -8.97 0.49
N LEU A 122 15.32 -9.59 1.25
CA LEU A 122 15.18 -10.92 1.87
C LEU A 122 15.16 -12.08 0.86
N SER A 123 15.40 -11.83 -0.43
CA SER A 123 15.44 -12.88 -1.43
C SER A 123 16.66 -13.80 -1.25
N MET A 124 16.46 -15.08 -1.59
CA MET A 124 17.50 -16.11 -1.57
C MET A 124 17.57 -16.78 -2.94
N SER A 125 18.72 -16.72 -3.61
CA SER A 125 18.91 -17.33 -4.94
C SER A 125 20.00 -18.38 -4.89
N LEU A 126 19.78 -19.54 -5.51
CA LEU A 126 20.80 -20.58 -5.65
C LEU A 126 21.62 -20.34 -6.91
N GLU A 127 22.94 -20.45 -6.81
CA GLU A 127 23.88 -20.31 -7.92
C GLU A 127 24.74 -21.58 -8.03
N GLN A 128 24.75 -22.21 -9.21
CA GLN A 128 25.60 -23.38 -9.49
C GLN A 128 25.46 -24.51 -8.45
N THR A 129 24.24 -24.74 -7.94
CA THR A 129 23.96 -25.79 -6.96
C THR A 129 23.80 -27.14 -7.66
N LEU A 130 24.94 -27.75 -7.99
CA LEU A 130 25.04 -28.93 -8.82
C LEU A 130 24.88 -30.22 -8.02
N VAL A 131 24.33 -31.25 -8.68
CA VAL A 131 24.38 -32.62 -8.16
C VAL A 131 25.83 -33.11 -8.09
N THR A 132 26.32 -33.34 -6.89
CA THR A 132 27.69 -33.78 -6.59
C THR A 132 27.83 -35.30 -6.52
N GLY A 133 26.77 -35.97 -6.08
CA GLY A 133 26.74 -37.42 -5.97
C GLY A 133 25.34 -37.97 -5.81
N ILE A 134 25.16 -39.24 -6.14
CA ILE A 134 23.87 -39.92 -5.97
C ILE A 134 24.11 -41.26 -5.29
N THR A 135 23.52 -41.43 -4.10
CA THR A 135 23.66 -42.63 -3.30
C THR A 135 22.44 -43.53 -3.47
N VAL A 136 22.68 -44.77 -3.89
CA VAL A 136 21.62 -45.76 -4.14
C VAL A 136 21.96 -47.13 -3.56
N PRO A 137 20.95 -47.93 -3.17
CA PRO A 137 21.11 -49.35 -2.91
C PRO A 137 21.25 -50.11 -4.24
N LEU A 138 22.22 -51.01 -4.31
CA LEU A 138 22.46 -51.91 -5.43
C LEU A 138 21.86 -53.30 -5.14
N SER A 139 21.77 -54.12 -6.19
CA SER A 139 21.37 -55.52 -6.07
C SER A 139 22.28 -56.26 -5.07
N GLY A 140 21.68 -56.89 -4.05
CA GLY A 140 22.41 -57.55 -2.96
C GLY A 140 22.58 -56.73 -1.67
N GLY A 141 22.00 -55.52 -1.59
CA GLY A 141 21.94 -54.73 -0.35
C GLY A 141 23.13 -53.80 -0.10
N ASN A 142 24.09 -53.75 -1.03
CA ASN A 142 25.22 -52.82 -0.95
C ASN A 142 24.78 -51.40 -1.29
N ILE A 143 25.20 -50.42 -0.49
CA ILE A 143 24.97 -49.01 -0.76
C ILE A 143 26.19 -48.44 -1.51
N LYS A 144 25.96 -47.70 -2.59
CA LYS A 144 27.03 -47.06 -3.37
C LYS A 144 26.65 -45.61 -3.68
N THR A 145 27.62 -44.70 -3.51
CA THR A 145 27.54 -43.35 -4.04
C THR A 145 28.25 -43.29 -5.38
N PHE A 146 27.56 -42.81 -6.41
CA PHE A 146 28.15 -42.44 -7.69
C PHE A 146 28.49 -40.95 -7.66
N ILE A 147 29.62 -40.57 -8.24
CA ILE A 147 30.12 -39.18 -8.26
C ILE A 147 30.59 -38.82 -9.67
N THR A 148 30.67 -37.53 -9.98
CA THR A 148 31.26 -37.05 -11.24
C THR A 148 32.78 -36.86 -11.05
N PRO A 149 33.66 -37.31 -11.97
CA PRO A 149 33.38 -37.95 -13.27
C PRO A 149 33.25 -39.49 -13.23
N THR A 150 33.52 -40.14 -12.09
CA THR A 150 33.56 -41.61 -11.96
C THR A 150 32.17 -42.24 -11.79
N GLN A 151 31.44 -42.31 -12.91
CA GLN A 151 30.10 -42.92 -13.00
C GLN A 151 30.14 -44.38 -13.47
N GLU A 152 31.27 -45.07 -13.32
CA GLU A 152 31.41 -46.46 -13.77
C GLU A 152 30.42 -47.40 -13.05
N GLY A 153 29.62 -48.11 -13.84
CA GLY A 153 28.54 -48.95 -13.35
C GLY A 153 27.32 -48.19 -12.81
N CYS A 154 27.21 -46.89 -13.07
CA CYS A 154 26.05 -46.09 -12.71
C CYS A 154 24.84 -46.47 -13.59
N PRO A 155 23.67 -46.80 -13.00
CA PRO A 155 22.44 -47.03 -13.76
C PRO A 155 22.07 -45.81 -14.61
N SER A 156 21.53 -46.01 -15.81
CA SER A 156 21.27 -44.92 -16.76
C SER A 156 20.27 -43.88 -16.24
N ASP A 157 19.25 -44.30 -15.50
CA ASP A 157 18.28 -43.42 -14.85
C ASP A 157 18.91 -42.52 -13.78
N VAL A 158 19.95 -43.01 -13.09
CA VAL A 158 20.75 -42.23 -12.13
C VAL A 158 21.76 -41.35 -12.86
N ALA A 159 22.45 -41.90 -13.85
CA ALA A 159 23.47 -41.20 -14.64
C ALA A 159 22.90 -39.93 -15.31
N ASN A 160 21.66 -39.99 -15.79
CA ASN A 160 20.98 -38.88 -16.44
C ASN A 160 20.84 -37.63 -15.56
N ILE A 161 20.75 -37.81 -14.23
CA ILE A 161 20.55 -36.73 -13.26
C ILE A 161 21.82 -35.89 -13.07
N PHE A 162 23.01 -36.45 -13.28
CA PHE A 162 24.25 -35.68 -13.10
C PHE A 162 24.34 -34.48 -14.04
N GLY A 163 24.92 -33.39 -13.54
CA GLY A 163 24.97 -32.10 -14.23
C GLY A 163 23.65 -31.34 -14.22
N SER A 164 22.69 -31.76 -13.38
CA SER A 164 21.52 -30.96 -13.05
C SER A 164 21.80 -30.02 -11.88
N GLU A 165 21.04 -28.94 -11.82
CA GLU A 165 21.12 -27.88 -10.81
C GLU A 165 19.81 -27.80 -10.02
N LEU A 166 19.94 -27.72 -8.71
CA LEU A 166 18.85 -27.34 -7.81
C LEU A 166 18.65 -25.82 -7.92
N SER A 167 17.41 -25.39 -8.11
CA SER A 167 17.07 -23.98 -8.16
C SER A 167 15.76 -23.67 -7.45
N PHE A 168 15.66 -22.44 -6.97
CA PHE A 168 14.44 -21.83 -6.42
C PHE A 168 13.82 -20.79 -7.35
N ASN A 169 14.32 -20.64 -8.59
CA ASN A 169 13.76 -19.69 -9.56
C ASN A 169 12.34 -20.07 -9.97
N ASN A 170 11.50 -19.05 -10.21
CA ASN A 170 10.14 -19.25 -10.72
C ASN A 170 10.15 -19.94 -12.10
N ASP A 171 11.12 -19.59 -12.93
CA ASP A 171 11.44 -20.24 -14.20
C ASP A 171 12.95 -20.38 -14.32
N TYR A 172 13.47 -21.60 -14.21
CA TYR A 172 14.91 -21.83 -14.26
C TYR A 172 15.54 -21.48 -15.62
N PHE A 173 14.81 -21.67 -16.72
CA PHE A 173 15.38 -21.52 -18.07
C PHE A 173 15.30 -20.08 -18.60
N ASP A 174 14.56 -19.20 -17.93
CA ASP A 174 14.60 -17.76 -18.20
C ASP A 174 15.75 -17.09 -17.43
N PRO A 175 16.76 -16.52 -18.12
CA PRO A 175 17.89 -15.86 -17.48
C PRO A 175 17.49 -14.60 -16.68
N ASN A 176 16.27 -14.07 -16.86
CA ASN A 176 15.76 -12.92 -16.11
C ASN A 176 14.81 -13.32 -14.97
N SER A 177 14.63 -14.62 -14.73
CA SER A 177 13.72 -15.11 -13.71
C SER A 177 14.18 -14.72 -12.31
N ARG A 178 13.23 -14.34 -11.46
CA ARG A 178 13.48 -14.08 -10.05
C ARG A 178 13.38 -15.37 -9.25
N THR A 179 14.16 -15.45 -8.18
CA THR A 179 13.94 -16.47 -7.15
C THR A 179 12.54 -16.40 -6.57
N SER A 180 12.02 -17.56 -6.20
CA SER A 180 10.81 -17.73 -5.41
C SER A 180 11.11 -18.00 -3.94
N ALA A 181 12.37 -17.99 -3.51
CA ALA A 181 12.75 -18.23 -2.12
C ALA A 181 13.11 -16.94 -1.39
N TYR A 182 12.63 -16.81 -0.15
CA TYR A 182 12.91 -15.69 0.75
C TYR A 182 13.34 -16.21 2.11
N LEU A 183 14.45 -15.68 2.62
CA LEU A 183 14.98 -15.95 3.94
C LEU A 183 14.42 -14.89 4.90
N SER A 184 13.31 -15.24 5.55
CA SER A 184 12.64 -14.40 6.53
C SER A 184 13.40 -14.46 7.85
N ASP A 185 13.89 -13.31 8.31
CA ASP A 185 14.53 -13.16 9.61
C ASP A 185 13.98 -11.94 10.35
N VAL A 186 13.96 -12.01 11.67
CA VAL A 186 13.47 -10.94 12.56
C VAL A 186 14.65 -10.25 13.26
N ASP A 187 15.66 -11.02 13.63
CA ASP A 187 16.94 -10.60 14.22
C ASP A 187 17.89 -11.80 14.18
N SER A 188 18.89 -11.73 13.28
CA SER A 188 19.78 -12.85 12.99
C SER A 188 20.76 -13.22 14.12
N ILE A 189 20.91 -12.37 15.14
CA ILE A 189 21.89 -12.56 16.22
C ILE A 189 21.18 -12.97 17.53
N GLY A 190 19.95 -12.49 17.76
CA GLY A 190 19.22 -12.70 19.01
C GLY A 190 18.05 -13.68 18.95
N GLN A 191 17.51 -14.03 17.77
CA GLN A 191 16.24 -14.75 17.67
C GLN A 191 16.32 -16.03 16.81
N MET A 192 15.96 -17.16 17.42
CA MET A 192 16.10 -18.52 16.85
C MET A 192 15.00 -18.90 15.83
N CYS A 193 14.53 -17.94 15.02
CA CYS A 193 13.34 -18.10 14.18
C CYS A 193 13.54 -17.85 12.68
N THR A 194 14.78 -17.80 12.17
CA THR A 194 15.06 -17.66 10.73
C THR A 194 14.40 -18.78 9.91
N GLN A 195 13.73 -18.39 8.82
CA GLN A 195 12.86 -19.26 8.03
C GLN A 195 13.06 -19.09 6.53
N ILE A 196 12.89 -20.17 5.78
CA ILE A 196 12.84 -20.14 4.31
C ILE A 196 11.41 -20.42 3.88
N PHE A 197 10.84 -19.46 3.14
CA PHE A 197 9.60 -19.64 2.40
C PHE A 197 9.95 -19.71 0.91
N CYS A 198 9.48 -20.74 0.23
CA CYS A 198 9.86 -21.01 -1.17
C CYS A 198 8.62 -21.37 -1.98
N GLY A 199 8.36 -20.62 -3.05
CA GLY A 199 7.21 -20.86 -3.92
C GLY A 199 7.40 -22.10 -4.79
N THR A 200 8.61 -22.28 -5.33
CA THR A 200 8.96 -23.44 -6.16
C THR A 200 10.43 -23.83 -5.97
N ALA A 201 10.66 -25.14 -5.90
CA ALA A 201 11.99 -25.72 -6.01
C ALA A 201 11.99 -26.78 -7.12
N GLY A 202 13.08 -26.86 -7.87
CA GLY A 202 13.20 -27.84 -8.94
C GLY A 202 14.63 -28.24 -9.22
N LEU A 203 14.75 -29.32 -9.99
CA LEU A 203 16.02 -29.87 -10.44
C LEU A 203 16.03 -29.89 -11.97
N TYR A 204 16.95 -29.12 -12.54
CA TYR A 204 16.92 -28.75 -13.96
C TYR A 204 18.25 -29.02 -14.63
N LYS A 205 18.23 -29.26 -15.93
CA LYS A 205 19.42 -29.45 -16.76
C LYS A 205 19.13 -29.04 -18.19
N THR A 206 20.15 -28.60 -18.90
CA THR A 206 20.11 -28.47 -20.36
C THR A 206 20.86 -29.65 -20.98
N ASP A 207 20.24 -30.35 -21.94
CA ASP A 207 20.89 -31.47 -22.64
C ASP A 207 21.99 -30.99 -23.60
N SER A 208 22.73 -31.92 -24.20
CA SER A 208 23.82 -31.60 -25.13
C SER A 208 23.35 -30.89 -26.41
N ASN A 209 22.06 -30.90 -26.72
CA ASN A 209 21.46 -30.25 -27.88
C ASN A 209 20.82 -28.88 -27.52
N GLY A 210 20.91 -28.46 -26.26
CA GLY A 210 20.30 -27.22 -25.78
C GLY A 210 18.84 -27.36 -25.33
N ASN A 211 18.28 -28.58 -25.28
CA ASN A 211 16.89 -28.76 -24.85
C ASN A 211 16.78 -28.73 -23.31
N PRO A 212 15.75 -28.05 -22.76
CA PRO A 212 15.51 -28.04 -21.33
C PRO A 212 15.01 -29.41 -20.83
N ILE A 213 15.58 -29.87 -19.71
CA ILE A 213 15.15 -31.05 -18.97
C ILE A 213 14.77 -30.59 -17.56
N THR A 214 13.52 -30.84 -17.17
CA THR A 214 13.04 -30.68 -15.79
C THR A 214 12.85 -32.06 -15.18
N PHE A 215 13.63 -32.40 -14.15
CA PHE A 215 13.45 -33.65 -13.41
C PHE A 215 12.26 -33.54 -12.47
N PHE A 216 12.16 -32.43 -11.75
CA PHE A 216 10.94 -32.02 -11.04
C PHE A 216 10.89 -30.50 -10.88
N ALA A 217 9.67 -30.01 -10.69
CA ALA A 217 9.37 -28.71 -10.10
C ALA A 217 8.23 -28.96 -9.10
N GLY A 218 8.29 -28.34 -7.93
CA GLY A 218 7.33 -28.58 -6.87
C GLY A 218 7.34 -27.48 -5.82
N ASN A 219 6.38 -27.54 -4.90
CA ASN A 219 6.18 -26.53 -3.86
C ASN A 219 6.72 -27.05 -2.52
N PRO A 220 7.83 -26.49 -2.01
CA PRO A 220 8.30 -26.78 -0.66
C PRO A 220 7.33 -26.23 0.39
N VAL A 221 7.15 -26.98 1.49
CA VAL A 221 6.62 -26.39 2.73
C VAL A 221 7.66 -25.44 3.33
N LYS A 222 7.22 -24.51 4.19
CA LYS A 222 8.11 -23.65 4.97
C LYS A 222 9.18 -24.47 5.70
N SER A 223 10.41 -23.96 5.68
CA SER A 223 11.51 -24.49 6.48
C SER A 223 11.95 -23.50 7.57
N THR A 224 12.45 -24.01 8.69
CA THR A 224 13.00 -23.20 9.80
C THR A 224 14.41 -23.68 10.12
N ALA A 225 15.29 -22.75 10.51
CA ALA A 225 16.65 -23.05 10.92
C ALA A 225 16.68 -24.08 12.07
N ARG A 226 17.53 -25.09 11.92
CA ARG A 226 17.80 -26.13 12.92
C ARG A 226 19.28 -26.45 12.95
N TRP A 227 19.73 -27.02 14.07
CA TRP A 227 21.11 -27.49 14.22
C TRP A 227 22.11 -26.38 13.88
N MET A 228 22.02 -25.24 14.55
CA MET A 228 23.01 -24.19 14.34
C MET A 228 24.39 -24.67 14.76
N ASN A 229 25.42 -24.26 14.02
CA ASN A 229 26.83 -24.47 14.38
C ASN A 229 27.61 -23.18 14.14
N LEU A 230 27.89 -22.40 15.19
CA LEU A 230 28.65 -21.14 15.10
C LEU A 230 30.15 -21.33 14.86
N ASN A 231 30.64 -22.57 14.98
CA ASN A 231 32.03 -22.94 14.74
C ASN A 231 32.15 -23.82 13.49
N LYS A 232 31.24 -23.60 12.52
CA LYS A 232 31.29 -24.32 11.24
C LYS A 232 32.51 -23.89 10.44
N VAL A 233 32.83 -22.60 10.37
CA VAL A 233 34.00 -22.06 9.67
C VAL A 233 34.95 -21.45 10.70
N LEU A 234 36.01 -22.17 11.06
CA LEU A 234 36.85 -21.89 12.23
C LEU A 234 37.57 -20.55 12.13
N ASN A 235 38.06 -20.18 10.95
CA ASN A 235 38.68 -18.88 10.75
C ASN A 235 37.66 -17.73 10.67
N TYR A 236 36.36 -17.99 10.71
CA TYR A 236 35.34 -16.94 10.86
C TYR A 236 34.69 -16.96 12.26
N SER A 237 35.22 -17.73 13.21
CA SER A 237 34.64 -17.89 14.55
C SER A 237 34.97 -16.76 15.54
N ASP A 238 35.77 -15.77 15.16
CA ASP A 238 35.98 -14.57 15.99
C ASP A 238 34.63 -13.90 16.27
N GLN A 239 34.38 -13.48 17.51
CA GLN A 239 33.09 -12.88 17.89
C GLN A 239 32.76 -11.64 17.05
N SER A 240 33.77 -10.91 16.59
CA SER A 240 33.59 -9.76 15.72
C SER A 240 33.10 -10.12 14.31
N LEU A 241 33.13 -11.39 13.89
CA LEU A 241 32.73 -11.87 12.56
C LEU A 241 31.39 -12.62 12.56
N LEU A 242 30.73 -12.79 13.71
CA LEU A 242 29.43 -13.47 13.75
C LEU A 242 28.41 -12.74 12.85
N PRO A 243 27.65 -13.45 11.99
CA PRO A 243 27.47 -14.91 11.96
C PRO A 243 28.35 -15.68 10.95
N MET A 244 29.41 -15.12 10.37
CA MET A 244 30.20 -15.72 9.28
C MET A 244 30.78 -17.13 9.59
N GLY A 245 31.09 -17.40 10.87
CA GLY A 245 31.52 -18.72 11.34
C GLY A 245 30.43 -19.79 11.36
N GLY A 246 29.18 -19.40 11.10
CA GLY A 246 27.98 -20.18 11.35
C GLY A 246 27.52 -21.09 10.20
N SER A 247 26.69 -22.07 10.56
CA SER A 247 25.79 -22.79 9.64
C SER A 247 24.46 -23.11 10.29
N ALA A 248 23.46 -23.40 9.45
CA ALA A 248 22.17 -23.93 9.86
C ALA A 248 21.59 -24.89 8.81
N CYS A 249 20.84 -25.88 9.29
CA CYS A 249 20.10 -26.84 8.47
C CYS A 249 18.63 -26.45 8.34
N PHE A 250 18.11 -26.63 7.14
CA PHE A 250 16.74 -26.36 6.72
C PHE A 250 16.17 -27.63 6.10
N TYR A 251 14.92 -27.95 6.42
CA TYR A 251 14.24 -29.15 5.98
C TYR A 251 12.87 -28.81 5.41
N ALA A 252 12.54 -29.37 4.25
CA ALA A 252 11.23 -29.19 3.63
C ALA A 252 10.80 -30.41 2.82
N MET A 253 9.58 -30.88 3.06
CA MET A 253 8.85 -31.70 2.10
C MET A 253 8.51 -30.85 0.87
N ILE A 254 8.74 -31.40 -0.31
CA ILE A 254 8.42 -30.79 -1.60
C ILE A 254 7.29 -31.58 -2.22
N ASN A 255 6.14 -30.94 -2.39
CA ASN A 255 5.03 -31.51 -3.14
C ASN A 255 5.35 -31.41 -4.64
N VAL A 256 5.35 -32.53 -5.34
CA VAL A 256 5.77 -32.63 -6.75
C VAL A 256 4.62 -33.19 -7.58
N ASP A 257 4.53 -32.76 -8.84
CA ASP A 257 3.57 -33.34 -9.80
C ASP A 257 3.72 -34.88 -9.84
N PRO A 258 2.64 -35.66 -9.62
CA PRO A 258 2.67 -37.12 -9.66
C PRO A 258 3.18 -37.73 -10.98
N THR A 259 3.18 -36.96 -12.08
CA THR A 259 3.69 -37.36 -13.39
C THR A 259 5.19 -37.11 -13.57
N SER A 260 5.84 -36.46 -12.60
CA SER A 260 7.29 -36.19 -12.63
C SER A 260 8.09 -37.48 -12.72
N SER A 261 9.00 -37.54 -13.70
CA SER A 261 9.82 -38.72 -13.96
C SER A 261 10.73 -39.08 -12.78
N ILE A 262 11.15 -38.10 -11.96
CA ILE A 262 12.01 -38.35 -10.81
C ILE A 262 11.35 -39.26 -9.78
N LEU A 263 10.02 -39.20 -9.61
CA LEU A 263 9.30 -40.02 -8.63
C LEU A 263 9.39 -41.51 -8.97
N SER A 264 9.46 -41.86 -10.26
CA SER A 264 9.65 -43.24 -10.70
C SER A 264 11.04 -43.77 -10.34
N THR A 265 12.08 -42.97 -10.55
CA THR A 265 13.46 -43.28 -10.14
C THR A 265 13.55 -43.40 -8.62
N MET A 266 12.99 -42.45 -7.88
CA MET A 266 12.94 -42.48 -6.42
C MET A 266 12.24 -43.76 -5.91
N SER A 267 11.07 -44.10 -6.46
CA SER A 267 10.30 -45.28 -6.06
C SER A 267 11.02 -46.59 -6.32
N LYS A 268 11.74 -46.69 -7.46
CA LYS A 268 12.53 -47.86 -7.82
C LYS A 268 13.59 -48.18 -6.76
N TYR A 269 14.35 -47.18 -6.31
CA TYR A 269 15.44 -47.38 -5.34
C TYR A 269 14.95 -47.40 -3.89
N ALA A 270 13.85 -46.70 -3.58
CA ALA A 270 13.20 -46.78 -2.28
C ALA A 270 12.54 -48.15 -2.02
N GLY A 271 12.19 -48.89 -3.08
CA GLY A 271 11.46 -50.15 -2.98
C GLY A 271 9.98 -49.99 -2.57
N LYS A 272 9.47 -48.75 -2.58
CA LYS A 272 8.06 -48.39 -2.30
C LYS A 272 7.68 -47.12 -3.05
N ASN A 273 6.38 -46.89 -3.22
CA ASN A 273 5.87 -45.74 -3.96
C ASN A 273 6.23 -44.42 -3.27
N VAL A 274 6.78 -43.47 -4.04
CA VAL A 274 7.18 -42.12 -3.59
C VAL A 274 6.26 -41.10 -4.24
N THR A 275 5.58 -40.30 -3.43
CA THR A 275 4.59 -39.30 -3.91
C THR A 275 5.04 -37.85 -3.68
N ALA A 276 6.11 -37.64 -2.93
CA ALA A 276 6.70 -36.33 -2.66
C ALA A 276 8.20 -36.50 -2.41
N LEU A 277 8.93 -35.39 -2.38
CA LEU A 277 10.36 -35.36 -2.08
C LEU A 277 10.62 -34.69 -0.74
N PHE A 278 11.80 -34.87 -0.19
CA PHE A 278 12.27 -34.23 1.02
C PHE A 278 13.65 -33.62 0.79
N LEU A 279 13.76 -32.33 1.06
CA LEU A 279 14.96 -31.53 0.93
C LEU A 279 15.58 -31.31 2.31
N LYS A 280 16.85 -31.68 2.46
CA LYS A 280 17.75 -31.13 3.48
C LYS A 280 18.67 -30.13 2.78
N LEU A 281 18.69 -28.90 3.26
CA LEU A 281 19.54 -27.81 2.79
C LEU A 281 20.33 -27.24 3.97
N MET A 282 21.65 -27.18 3.88
CA MET A 282 22.49 -26.47 4.85
C MET A 282 23.04 -25.21 4.21
N ILE A 283 23.00 -24.11 4.94
CA ILE A 283 23.71 -22.87 4.63
C ILE A 283 25.00 -22.85 5.47
N HIS A 284 26.16 -22.67 4.84
CA HIS A 284 27.49 -22.58 5.47
C HIS A 284 28.42 -21.67 4.66
N GLU A 285 29.67 -21.48 5.09
CA GLU A 285 30.66 -20.64 4.39
C GLU A 285 30.15 -19.21 4.14
N VAL A 286 29.54 -18.61 5.16
CA VAL A 286 28.91 -17.30 5.07
C VAL A 286 29.98 -16.21 4.97
N HIS A 287 29.90 -15.40 3.91
CA HIS A 287 30.73 -14.21 3.72
C HIS A 287 29.90 -12.96 3.49
N GLU A 288 30.22 -11.94 4.28
CA GLU A 288 29.57 -10.63 4.28
C GLU A 288 30.65 -9.54 4.19
N ILE A 289 30.39 -8.49 3.40
CA ILE A 289 31.09 -7.21 3.54
C ILE A 289 30.26 -6.38 4.51
N ARG A 290 30.75 -6.21 5.73
CA ARG A 290 29.99 -5.79 6.91
C ARG A 290 29.99 -4.28 7.10
N GLU A 291 31.05 -3.61 6.65
CA GLU A 291 31.19 -2.16 6.76
C GLU A 291 31.30 -1.51 5.36
N PRO A 292 30.33 -1.72 4.45
CA PRO A 292 30.46 -1.28 3.07
C PRO A 292 30.42 0.25 2.93
N ASP A 293 31.24 0.79 2.04
CA ASP A 293 31.09 2.13 1.49
C ASP A 293 29.94 2.14 0.48
N TYR A 294 28.76 2.57 0.96
CA TYR A 294 27.53 2.66 0.16
C TYR A 294 27.66 3.55 -1.08
N THR A 295 28.66 4.44 -1.16
CA THR A 295 28.89 5.28 -2.34
C THR A 295 29.61 4.55 -3.48
N LYS A 296 30.22 3.40 -3.18
CA LYS A 296 30.94 2.55 -4.14
C LYS A 296 30.25 1.21 -4.41
N LEU A 297 29.18 0.90 -3.67
CA LEU A 297 28.45 -0.35 -3.84
C LEU A 297 27.90 -0.50 -5.27
N PRO A 298 27.84 -1.75 -5.80
CA PRO A 298 27.11 -2.05 -7.01
C PRO A 298 25.64 -1.61 -6.90
N VAL A 299 25.13 -1.03 -7.98
CA VAL A 299 23.76 -0.52 -8.07
C VAL A 299 22.95 -1.37 -9.05
N GLN A 300 21.78 -1.82 -8.62
CA GLN A 300 20.83 -2.59 -9.43
C GLN A 300 19.58 -1.76 -9.72
N ASN A 301 19.08 -1.83 -10.96
CA ASN A 301 17.80 -1.22 -11.32
C ASN A 301 16.66 -2.18 -10.97
N MET A 302 15.87 -1.81 -9.97
CA MET A 302 14.73 -2.56 -9.48
C MET A 302 13.44 -1.93 -10.00
N SER A 303 12.54 -2.74 -10.56
CA SER A 303 11.22 -2.27 -11.00
C SER A 303 10.19 -2.38 -9.88
N ASP A 304 9.38 -1.33 -9.71
CA ASP A 304 8.21 -1.33 -8.84
C ASP A 304 7.02 -2.10 -9.46
N VAL A 305 5.89 -2.16 -8.75
CA VAL A 305 4.69 -2.88 -9.19
C VAL A 305 3.98 -2.28 -10.41
N VAL A 306 4.33 -1.05 -10.82
CA VAL A 306 3.81 -0.37 -12.01
C VAL A 306 4.86 -0.21 -13.12
N GLY A 307 6.07 -0.73 -12.92
CA GLY A 307 7.17 -0.75 -13.88
C GLY A 307 8.15 0.42 -13.79
N ASN A 308 8.04 1.32 -12.81
CA ASN A 308 9.05 2.36 -12.60
C ASN A 308 10.34 1.73 -12.09
N GLN A 309 11.50 2.25 -12.53
CA GLN A 309 12.79 1.75 -12.10
C GLN A 309 13.43 2.65 -11.03
N ALA A 310 13.92 2.03 -9.97
CA ALA A 310 14.73 2.66 -8.94
C ALA A 310 16.12 2.02 -8.90
N ALA A 311 17.15 2.86 -8.80
CA ALA A 311 18.53 2.44 -8.67
C ALA A 311 18.84 2.19 -7.18
N VAL A 312 19.14 0.95 -6.82
CA VAL A 312 19.32 0.51 -5.42
C VAL A 312 20.70 -0.11 -5.24
N SER A 313 21.45 0.35 -4.24
CA SER A 313 22.73 -0.27 -3.86
C SER A 313 22.49 -1.62 -3.19
N LYS A 314 23.18 -2.67 -3.66
CA LYS A 314 23.01 -4.05 -3.18
C LYS A 314 24.35 -4.61 -2.68
N ASN A 315 24.33 -5.28 -1.55
CA ASN A 315 25.51 -5.96 -0.99
C ASN A 315 25.14 -7.33 -0.36
N PRO A 316 24.52 -8.23 -1.12
CA PRO A 316 24.05 -9.49 -0.56
C PRO A 316 25.21 -10.37 -0.08
N ALA A 317 24.95 -11.23 0.91
CA ALA A 317 25.91 -12.21 1.39
C ALA A 317 26.06 -13.33 0.37
N ARG A 318 27.26 -13.90 0.36
CA ARG A 318 27.54 -15.14 -0.37
C ARG A 318 27.71 -16.26 0.62
N VAL A 319 27.05 -17.37 0.33
CA VAL A 319 27.08 -18.56 1.19
C VAL A 319 27.22 -19.80 0.31
N SER A 320 27.74 -20.87 0.86
CA SER A 320 27.61 -22.20 0.27
C SER A 320 26.31 -22.87 0.73
N VAL A 321 25.72 -23.66 -0.17
CA VAL A 321 24.59 -24.52 0.12
C VAL A 321 24.93 -25.98 -0.16
N SER A 322 24.62 -26.86 0.79
CA SER A 322 24.95 -28.28 0.70
C SER A 322 23.84 -29.15 1.26
N GLY A 323 23.58 -30.30 0.66
CA GLY A 323 22.50 -31.15 1.17
C GLY A 323 22.12 -32.32 0.29
N SER A 324 20.87 -32.76 0.45
CA SER A 324 20.32 -33.85 -0.35
C SER A 324 18.82 -33.74 -0.58
N ILE A 325 18.38 -34.28 -1.71
CA ILE A 325 16.97 -34.53 -2.04
C ILE A 325 16.74 -36.04 -1.92
N THR A 326 15.71 -36.41 -1.18
CA THR A 326 15.41 -37.78 -0.77
C THR A 326 13.92 -38.08 -0.94
N PRO A 327 13.49 -39.35 -0.93
CA PRO A 327 12.08 -39.68 -0.92
C PRO A 327 11.36 -39.22 0.35
N TYR A 328 10.13 -38.73 0.20
CA TYR A 328 9.21 -38.52 1.31
C TYR A 328 8.12 -39.60 1.33
N PHE A 329 7.76 -40.09 2.51
CA PHE A 329 6.66 -41.02 2.72
C PHE A 329 5.66 -40.47 3.72
N GLU A 330 4.38 -40.82 3.56
CA GLU A 330 3.36 -40.51 4.54
C GLU A 330 3.76 -41.05 5.93
N GLY A 331 3.70 -40.18 6.94
CA GLY A 331 4.18 -40.45 8.30
C GLY A 331 5.59 -39.93 8.59
N ASP A 332 6.38 -39.57 7.57
CA ASP A 332 7.61 -38.81 7.78
C ASP A 332 7.29 -37.35 8.19
N MET A 333 8.25 -36.73 8.87
CA MET A 333 8.23 -35.31 9.21
C MET A 333 8.39 -34.43 7.96
N LYS A 334 7.66 -33.33 7.90
CA LYS A 334 7.68 -32.39 6.76
C LYS A 334 8.78 -31.33 6.86
N THR A 335 9.13 -30.88 8.07
CA THR A 335 10.06 -29.75 8.29
C THR A 335 11.18 -30.12 9.27
N GLY A 336 11.42 -31.42 9.41
CA GLY A 336 12.48 -31.99 10.24
C GLY A 336 12.78 -33.42 9.83
N SER A 337 13.78 -34.00 10.48
CA SER A 337 14.14 -35.41 10.30
C SER A 337 13.77 -36.19 11.56
N ILE A 338 13.29 -37.42 11.38
CA ILE A 338 13.20 -38.43 12.44
C ILE A 338 14.57 -39.12 12.51
N SER A 339 15.22 -39.10 13.68
CA SER A 339 16.57 -39.63 13.86
C SER A 339 16.86 -39.97 15.33
N ARG A 340 18.05 -40.50 15.59
CA ARG A 340 18.73 -40.49 16.90
C ARG A 340 19.81 -39.40 16.84
N LEU A 341 20.23 -38.89 17.99
CA LEU A 341 21.18 -37.76 18.06
C LEU A 341 22.41 -38.13 18.87
N LEU A 342 23.58 -37.96 18.28
CA LEU A 342 24.85 -37.92 19.00
C LEU A 342 25.14 -36.45 19.36
N LYS A 343 25.16 -36.11 20.65
CA LYS A 343 25.44 -34.76 21.14
C LYS A 343 26.87 -34.69 21.66
N HIS A 344 27.53 -33.54 21.47
CA HIS A 344 28.85 -33.30 22.03
C HIS A 344 28.73 -33.03 23.54
N TYR A 345 29.52 -33.74 24.34
CA TYR A 345 29.69 -33.51 25.78
C TYR A 345 31.15 -33.16 26.09
N ASN A 346 31.40 -32.55 27.23
CA ASN A 346 32.74 -32.10 27.62
C ASN A 346 33.74 -33.27 27.74
N PRO A 347 35.05 -33.03 27.47
CA PRO A 347 35.68 -31.75 27.16
C PRO A 347 35.56 -31.34 25.68
N ASP A 348 35.85 -30.08 25.38
CA ASP A 348 35.94 -29.58 23.99
C ASP A 348 37.13 -30.21 23.24
N ILE A 349 37.03 -30.28 21.92
CA ILE A 349 38.06 -30.90 21.07
C ILE A 349 39.14 -29.87 20.74
N GLN A 350 40.39 -30.19 21.01
CA GLN A 350 41.54 -29.32 20.71
C GLN A 350 41.75 -29.20 19.19
N ILE A 351 41.86 -27.96 18.71
CA ILE A 351 42.24 -27.64 17.33
C ILE A 351 43.76 -27.55 17.26
N LYS A 352 44.38 -28.40 16.44
CA LYS A 352 45.84 -28.50 16.32
C LYS A 352 46.36 -28.21 14.92
N ASP A 353 45.50 -27.90 13.95
CA ASP A 353 45.92 -27.73 12.56
C ASP A 353 46.56 -26.35 12.34
N PRO A 354 47.89 -26.26 12.10
CA PRO A 354 48.58 -25.00 11.86
C PRO A 354 48.23 -24.37 10.49
N LYS A 355 47.47 -25.07 9.63
CA LYS A 355 47.04 -24.55 8.32
C LYS A 355 45.87 -23.57 8.42
N ILE A 356 45.15 -23.53 9.55
CA ILE A 356 44.05 -22.60 9.75
C ILE A 356 44.62 -21.20 9.87
N LEU A 357 44.36 -20.37 8.87
CA LEU A 357 44.87 -19.01 8.82
C LEU A 357 44.09 -18.11 9.77
N HIS A 358 44.80 -17.27 10.52
CA HIS A 358 44.19 -16.14 11.19
C HIS A 358 43.70 -15.13 10.15
N PRO A 359 42.44 -14.69 10.19
CA PRO A 359 41.95 -13.64 9.31
C PRO A 359 42.69 -12.33 9.58
N ILE A 360 42.86 -11.54 8.52
CA ILE A 360 43.46 -10.22 8.59
C ILE A 360 42.46 -9.25 7.98
N THR A 361 42.04 -8.25 8.75
CA THR A 361 41.15 -7.18 8.29
C THR A 361 41.85 -6.26 7.29
N LYS A 362 41.08 -5.48 6.54
CA LYS A 362 41.60 -4.48 5.59
C LYS A 362 42.61 -3.52 6.23
N ASN A 363 42.39 -3.11 7.48
CA ASN A 363 43.31 -2.24 8.23
C ASN A 363 44.51 -2.98 8.86
N GLY A 364 44.63 -4.30 8.67
CA GLY A 364 45.77 -5.10 9.13
C GLY A 364 45.61 -5.73 10.52
N THR A 365 44.42 -5.68 11.13
CA THR A 365 44.14 -6.33 12.42
C THR A 365 44.07 -7.85 12.23
N ILE A 366 44.83 -8.60 13.03
CA ILE A 366 44.82 -10.06 13.03
C ILE A 366 43.74 -10.54 14.00
N LEU A 367 42.76 -11.30 13.50
CA LEU A 367 41.64 -11.83 14.29
C LEU A 367 41.95 -13.21 14.88
N SER A 368 41.21 -13.57 15.93
CA SER A 368 41.44 -14.83 16.65
C SER A 368 40.85 -16.04 15.91
N VAL A 369 41.43 -17.21 16.16
CA VAL A 369 40.90 -18.52 15.74
C VAL A 369 40.79 -19.38 17.00
N PRO A 370 39.71 -20.15 17.18
CA PRO A 370 39.52 -20.97 18.37
C PRO A 370 40.59 -22.06 18.49
N SER A 371 41.15 -22.21 19.70
CA SER A 371 42.10 -23.29 20.03
C SER A 371 41.41 -24.61 20.39
N GLU A 372 40.12 -24.57 20.73
CA GLU A 372 39.28 -25.71 21.02
C GLU A 372 37.86 -25.46 20.51
N VAL A 373 37.13 -26.53 20.19
CA VAL A 373 35.80 -26.41 19.61
C VAL A 373 34.83 -27.42 20.18
N LYS A 374 33.60 -26.96 20.38
CA LYS A 374 32.42 -27.81 20.57
C LYS A 374 31.68 -27.97 19.25
N LEU A 375 31.44 -29.21 18.86
CA LEU A 375 30.84 -29.55 17.58
C LEU A 375 29.33 -29.74 17.70
N ALA A 376 28.59 -29.39 16.65
CA ALA A 376 27.14 -29.56 16.60
C ALA A 376 26.72 -31.06 16.58
N PRO A 377 25.53 -31.41 17.08
CA PRO A 377 25.05 -32.78 17.12
C PRO A 377 25.03 -33.46 15.75
N ALA A 378 25.32 -34.76 15.73
CA ALA A 378 25.27 -35.60 14.55
C ALA A 378 23.99 -36.47 14.56
N PRO A 379 22.99 -36.20 13.71
CA PRO A 379 21.84 -37.06 13.58
C PRO A 379 22.23 -38.37 12.88
N PHE A 380 21.65 -39.48 13.32
CA PHE A 380 21.89 -40.79 12.73
C PHE A 380 20.67 -41.69 12.79
N ILE A 381 20.68 -42.77 12.01
CA ILE A 381 19.62 -43.80 11.99
C ILE A 381 20.23 -45.18 11.83
N HIS A 382 19.58 -46.20 12.39
CA HIS A 382 19.75 -47.58 11.96
C HIS A 382 18.60 -47.97 11.02
N ASN A 383 18.90 -48.16 9.74
CA ASN A 383 17.94 -48.64 8.74
C ASN A 383 18.07 -50.16 8.59
N GLN A 384 17.14 -50.89 9.22
CA GLN A 384 17.10 -52.35 9.21
C GLN A 384 16.88 -52.95 7.81
N ASN A 385 16.15 -52.26 6.93
CA ASN A 385 15.85 -52.78 5.59
C ASN A 385 17.10 -52.88 4.72
N PHE A 386 18.04 -51.95 4.91
CA PHE A 386 19.31 -51.91 4.18
C PHE A 386 20.50 -52.40 5.02
N ASN A 387 20.27 -52.83 6.27
CA ASN A 387 21.30 -53.24 7.22
C ASN A 387 22.44 -52.21 7.31
N VAL A 388 22.09 -50.95 7.56
CA VAL A 388 23.04 -49.84 7.60
C VAL A 388 22.75 -48.91 8.78
N VAL A 389 23.82 -48.41 9.40
CA VAL A 389 23.76 -47.24 10.27
C VAL A 389 24.26 -46.04 9.47
N SER A 390 23.41 -45.04 9.25
CA SER A 390 23.75 -43.84 8.49
C SER A 390 23.89 -42.66 9.44
N ILE A 391 25.03 -41.97 9.45
CA ILE A 391 25.33 -40.82 10.30
C ILE A 391 25.59 -39.58 9.45
N ASP A 392 24.93 -38.49 9.77
CA ASP A 392 25.09 -37.19 9.12
C ASP A 392 26.11 -36.34 9.86
N LEU A 393 27.24 -36.11 9.22
CA LEU A 393 28.36 -35.34 9.76
C LEU A 393 28.54 -33.99 9.05
N LEU A 394 27.69 -33.66 8.08
CA LEU A 394 27.86 -32.46 7.25
C LEU A 394 27.95 -31.20 8.11
N ASN A 395 27.09 -31.09 9.13
CA ASN A 395 27.02 -29.89 9.95
C ASN A 395 27.97 -29.94 11.13
N THR A 396 28.31 -31.17 11.55
CA THR A 396 29.11 -31.46 12.74
C THR A 396 30.59 -31.17 12.50
N ILE A 397 31.12 -31.51 11.33
CA ILE A 397 32.55 -31.32 11.02
C ILE A 397 32.81 -29.87 10.65
N SER A 398 33.67 -29.21 11.42
CA SER A 398 34.13 -27.85 11.13
C SER A 398 35.03 -27.80 9.89
N GLU A 399 35.00 -26.66 9.22
CA GLU A 399 35.71 -26.30 8.00
C GLU A 399 36.57 -25.04 8.25
N TYR A 400 37.48 -24.73 7.34
CA TYR A 400 38.23 -23.48 7.33
C TYR A 400 38.57 -23.05 5.90
N GLY A 401 38.55 -21.74 5.67
CA GLY A 401 38.98 -21.16 4.40
C GLY A 401 40.50 -21.23 4.21
N THR A 402 40.96 -21.51 3.00
CA THR A 402 42.38 -21.77 2.69
C THR A 402 43.03 -20.74 1.77
N ASN A 403 42.26 -20.10 0.89
CA ASN A 403 42.79 -19.14 -0.07
C ASN A 403 41.99 -17.83 -0.04
N PRO A 404 42.47 -16.80 0.69
CA PRO A 404 41.78 -15.52 0.77
C PRO A 404 41.84 -14.82 -0.60
N GLY A 405 40.68 -14.37 -1.07
CA GLY A 405 40.53 -13.61 -2.30
C GLY A 405 40.89 -12.12 -2.12
N GLU A 406 40.42 -11.31 -3.05
CA GLU A 406 40.55 -9.86 -2.97
C GLU A 406 39.34 -9.24 -2.27
N LEU A 407 39.60 -8.20 -1.47
CA LEU A 407 38.55 -7.35 -0.92
C LEU A 407 38.03 -6.40 -2.01
N PRO A 408 36.70 -6.22 -2.12
CA PRO A 408 36.16 -5.20 -2.99
C PRO A 408 36.57 -3.78 -2.53
N ASP A 409 36.55 -2.82 -3.45
CA ASP A 409 36.93 -1.43 -3.19
C ASP A 409 35.97 -0.71 -2.23
N TYR A 410 34.73 -1.20 -2.14
CA TYR A 410 33.72 -0.78 -1.18
C TYR A 410 33.84 -1.44 0.20
N ALA A 411 34.79 -2.35 0.46
CA ALA A 411 34.96 -2.93 1.80
C ALA A 411 35.45 -1.90 2.83
N GLY A 412 34.99 -2.02 4.07
CA GLY A 412 35.43 -1.21 5.21
C GLY A 412 36.71 -1.72 5.87
N ASP A 413 37.18 -0.99 6.88
CA ASP A 413 38.45 -1.27 7.55
C ASP A 413 38.43 -2.56 8.40
N GLY A 414 37.27 -2.93 8.94
CA GLY A 414 37.04 -4.16 9.70
C GLY A 414 36.71 -5.40 8.86
N ASP A 415 36.63 -5.27 7.53
CA ASP A 415 36.27 -6.38 6.62
C ASP A 415 37.46 -7.27 6.27
N ILE A 416 37.16 -8.54 5.97
CA ILE A 416 38.14 -9.58 5.58
C ILE A 416 37.81 -10.14 4.18
N PRO A 417 38.81 -10.58 3.41
CA PRO A 417 38.57 -11.17 2.10
C PRO A 417 37.75 -12.47 2.20
N ALA A 418 36.90 -12.70 1.20
CA ALA A 418 36.21 -13.98 1.03
C ALA A 418 37.23 -15.08 0.73
N TYR A 419 37.07 -16.27 1.31
CA TYR A 419 37.87 -17.43 0.91
C TYR A 419 37.31 -18.07 -0.36
N THR A 420 38.19 -18.46 -1.28
CA THR A 420 37.80 -19.08 -2.56
C THR A 420 37.79 -20.61 -2.51
N THR A 421 38.39 -21.19 -1.48
CA THR A 421 38.47 -22.64 -1.26
C THR A 421 38.39 -22.97 0.23
N PHE A 422 37.74 -24.07 0.56
CA PHE A 422 37.53 -24.55 1.92
C PHE A 422 38.03 -25.99 2.10
N GLN A 423 38.39 -26.34 3.33
CA GLN A 423 38.79 -27.69 3.74
C GLN A 423 38.16 -28.03 5.09
N SER A 424 37.95 -29.32 5.37
CA SER A 424 37.54 -29.78 6.70
C SER A 424 38.72 -29.79 7.65
N ASN A 425 38.47 -29.47 8.93
CA ASN A 425 39.46 -29.69 9.98
C ASN A 425 39.72 -31.19 10.18
N ASP A 426 40.98 -31.59 10.19
CA ASP A 426 41.37 -32.97 10.47
C ASP A 426 41.37 -33.20 11.99
N PHE A 427 40.33 -33.88 12.47
CA PHE A 427 40.22 -34.28 13.86
C PHE A 427 40.94 -35.60 14.16
N GLY A 428 41.41 -36.34 13.15
CA GLY A 428 41.91 -37.70 13.27
C GLY A 428 40.83 -38.76 13.01
N THR A 429 40.96 -39.95 13.61
CA THR A 429 40.02 -41.06 13.36
C THR A 429 38.88 -41.07 14.38
N PHE A 430 37.65 -40.92 13.91
CA PHE A 430 36.46 -41.16 14.73
C PHE A 430 36.12 -42.65 14.80
N TYR A 431 35.68 -43.09 15.98
CA TYR A 431 35.16 -44.45 16.18
C TYR A 431 33.69 -44.37 16.61
N LEU A 432 32.81 -44.84 15.74
CA LEU A 432 31.41 -45.07 16.07
C LEU A 432 31.30 -46.39 16.80
N THR A 433 30.89 -46.33 18.07
CA THR A 433 30.77 -47.50 18.94
C THR A 433 29.36 -47.65 19.48
N PHE A 434 28.93 -48.88 19.71
CA PHE A 434 27.66 -49.22 20.32
C PHE A 434 27.89 -49.95 21.64
N GLN A 435 27.29 -49.46 22.72
CA GLN A 435 27.33 -50.07 24.05
C GLN A 435 25.96 -50.69 24.35
N PRO A 436 25.83 -52.04 24.41
CA PRO A 436 24.58 -52.71 24.79
C PRO A 436 24.21 -52.47 26.25
N ASP A 437 22.91 -52.33 26.55
CA ASP A 437 22.39 -52.15 27.92
C ASP A 437 22.67 -53.35 28.82
N ARG A 438 22.70 -54.55 28.24
CA ARG A 438 23.00 -55.82 28.94
C ARG A 438 24.45 -55.91 29.46
N GLY A 439 25.27 -54.88 29.22
CA GLY A 439 26.70 -54.87 29.53
C GLY A 439 27.54 -55.64 28.50
N GLY A 440 28.86 -55.69 28.74
CA GLY A 440 29.86 -56.26 27.84
C GLY A 440 30.72 -55.19 27.15
N ASN A 441 31.62 -55.65 26.26
CA ASN A 441 32.51 -54.75 25.51
C ASN A 441 31.71 -53.93 24.48
N ALA A 442 32.07 -52.66 24.33
CA ALA A 442 31.54 -51.82 23.26
C ALA A 442 31.89 -52.42 21.89
N LEU A 443 30.91 -52.45 20.99
CA LEU A 443 31.08 -52.90 19.61
C LEU A 443 31.54 -51.72 18.76
N VAL A 444 32.67 -51.84 18.06
CA VAL A 444 33.08 -50.86 17.05
C VAL A 444 32.26 -51.12 15.79
N ILE A 445 31.37 -50.18 15.46
CA ILE A 445 30.49 -50.24 14.30
C ILE A 445 31.24 -49.77 13.06
N LYS A 446 31.97 -48.66 13.19
CA LYS A 446 32.75 -48.08 12.09
C LYS A 446 33.93 -47.29 12.64
N LYS A 447 35.08 -47.45 11.97
CA LYS A 447 36.20 -46.52 12.00
C LYS A 447 36.00 -45.54 10.85
N ILE A 448 36.02 -44.24 11.15
CA ILE A 448 35.81 -43.16 10.18
C ILE A 448 37.10 -42.35 10.12
N ASP A 449 37.89 -42.56 9.08
CA ASP A 449 39.16 -41.84 8.86
C ASP A 449 38.93 -40.50 8.16
N PHE A 450 39.91 -39.58 8.24
CA PHE A 450 39.80 -38.24 7.63
C PHE A 450 39.43 -38.27 6.14
N ASP A 451 39.93 -39.25 5.39
CA ASP A 451 39.59 -39.42 3.98
C ASP A 451 38.09 -39.68 3.73
N GLU A 452 37.35 -40.15 4.74
CA GLU A 452 35.90 -40.42 4.68
C GLU A 452 35.05 -39.21 5.09
N TYR A 453 35.61 -38.24 5.81
CA TYR A 453 34.90 -37.05 6.27
C TYR A 453 35.55 -35.72 5.86
N ASN A 454 36.53 -35.74 4.95
CA ASN A 454 37.01 -34.52 4.30
C ASN A 454 35.89 -33.87 3.47
N LEU A 455 36.02 -32.56 3.24
CA LEU A 455 34.96 -31.75 2.63
C LEU A 455 34.49 -32.31 1.29
N SER A 456 35.42 -32.63 0.38
CA SER A 456 35.07 -33.18 -0.94
C SER A 456 34.25 -34.46 -0.83
N THR A 457 34.61 -35.35 0.10
CA THR A 457 33.88 -36.60 0.32
C THR A 457 32.51 -36.33 0.93
N LEU A 458 32.43 -35.50 1.98
CA LEU A 458 31.15 -35.12 2.61
C LEU A 458 30.19 -34.50 1.59
N LEU A 459 30.65 -33.55 0.77
CA LEU A 459 29.82 -32.93 -0.26
C LEU A 459 29.31 -33.95 -1.29
N SER A 460 30.10 -34.97 -1.63
CA SER A 460 29.69 -36.00 -2.59
C SER A 460 28.65 -36.99 -2.03
N ILE A 461 28.62 -37.21 -0.72
CA ILE A 461 27.70 -38.14 -0.04
C ILE A 461 26.54 -37.44 0.70
N GLY A 462 26.38 -36.13 0.51
CA GLY A 462 25.39 -35.32 1.25
C GLY A 462 25.69 -35.21 2.76
N GLY A 463 26.95 -35.51 3.12
CA GLY A 463 27.53 -35.64 4.45
C GLY A 463 27.03 -36.83 5.27
N ILE A 464 26.31 -37.77 4.65
CA ILE A 464 25.79 -38.96 5.31
C ILE A 464 26.74 -40.14 5.04
N ILE A 465 27.43 -40.59 6.09
CA ILE A 465 28.31 -41.76 6.06
C ILE A 465 27.50 -43.02 6.39
N ASP A 466 27.49 -43.96 5.46
CA ASP A 466 26.82 -45.26 5.61
C ASP A 466 27.77 -46.31 6.18
N CYS A 467 27.35 -46.92 7.29
CA CYS A 467 28.08 -47.96 7.99
C CYS A 467 27.31 -49.29 7.86
N PRO A 468 27.69 -50.18 6.93
CA PRO A 468 27.06 -51.49 6.80
C PRO A 468 27.16 -52.28 8.11
N VAL A 469 26.07 -52.94 8.49
CA VAL A 469 25.98 -53.80 9.67
C VAL A 469 25.47 -55.19 9.29
N SER A 470 25.68 -56.16 10.17
CA SER A 470 25.19 -57.53 9.93
C SER A 470 23.67 -57.59 9.92
N THR A 471 23.10 -58.44 9.07
CA THR A 471 21.66 -58.67 9.01
C THR A 471 21.11 -59.13 10.37
N GLY A 472 20.00 -58.51 10.79
CA GLY A 472 19.37 -58.79 12.08
C GLY A 472 20.03 -58.13 13.29
N SER A 473 20.99 -57.21 13.09
CA SER A 473 21.52 -56.39 14.19
C SER A 473 20.39 -55.59 14.85
N ASP A 474 20.33 -55.60 16.18
CA ASP A 474 19.37 -54.79 16.95
C ASP A 474 20.13 -53.78 17.80
N PHE A 475 19.94 -52.50 17.49
CA PHE A 475 20.53 -51.38 18.22
C PHE A 475 19.51 -50.63 19.08
N SER A 476 18.34 -51.21 19.35
CA SER A 476 17.30 -50.57 20.16
C SER A 476 17.52 -50.69 21.67
N THR A 477 18.43 -51.55 22.13
CA THR A 477 18.77 -51.78 23.55
C THR A 477 20.25 -51.49 23.84
N GLY A 478 20.65 -50.26 23.59
CA GLY A 478 21.97 -49.72 23.91
C GLY A 478 22.14 -48.30 23.35
N ILE A 479 23.32 -47.72 23.59
CA ILE A 479 23.65 -46.35 23.18
C ILE A 479 24.83 -46.31 22.22
N PHE A 480 24.80 -45.40 21.27
CA PHE A 480 25.93 -45.07 20.43
C PHE A 480 26.83 -44.00 21.08
N ASN A 481 28.11 -44.05 20.76
CA ASN A 481 29.08 -43.01 21.12
C ASN A 481 30.02 -42.76 19.94
N LEU A 482 30.49 -41.53 19.80
CA LEU A 482 31.59 -41.19 18.91
C LEU A 482 32.82 -40.79 19.75
N SER A 483 33.91 -41.53 19.57
CA SER A 483 35.16 -41.29 20.28
C SER A 483 36.29 -40.93 19.33
N LEU A 484 37.22 -40.12 19.83
CA LEU A 484 38.46 -39.71 19.18
C LEU A 484 39.62 -39.94 20.17
N ASP A 485 40.71 -40.56 19.72
CA ASP A 485 41.89 -40.91 20.55
C ASP A 485 41.54 -41.62 21.88
N GLY A 486 40.51 -42.49 21.85
CA GLY A 486 40.01 -43.20 23.02
C GLY A 486 39.13 -42.38 23.98
N THR A 487 38.98 -41.08 23.75
CA THR A 487 38.09 -40.19 24.51
C THR A 487 36.73 -40.12 23.83
N ARG A 488 35.64 -40.29 24.60
CA ARG A 488 34.27 -40.15 24.08
C ARG A 488 33.88 -38.68 24.10
N TYR A 489 33.65 -38.10 22.92
CA TYR A 489 33.22 -36.72 22.77
C TYR A 489 31.72 -36.63 22.52
N PHE A 490 31.15 -37.57 21.77
CA PHE A 490 29.71 -37.61 21.54
C PHE A 490 29.05 -38.78 22.23
N PHE A 491 27.95 -38.49 22.90
CA PHE A 491 27.08 -39.48 23.50
C PHE A 491 25.70 -39.35 22.87
N GLU A 492 25.05 -40.48 22.68
CA GLU A 492 23.69 -40.49 22.19
C GLU A 492 22.74 -39.90 23.24
N ASP A 493 21.93 -38.91 22.83
CA ASP A 493 20.75 -38.52 23.62
C ASP A 493 19.69 -39.60 23.46
N GLU A 494 19.30 -40.22 24.56
CA GLU A 494 18.33 -41.30 24.56
C GLU A 494 16.96 -40.84 24.05
N TYR A 495 16.66 -39.55 24.18
CA TYR A 495 15.42 -38.96 23.71
C TYR A 495 15.67 -37.96 22.58
N TYR A 496 14.89 -38.09 21.52
CA TYR A 496 14.79 -37.08 20.49
C TYR A 496 13.39 -36.49 20.48
N ILE A 497 13.31 -35.19 20.82
CA ILE A 497 12.07 -34.43 20.98
C ILE A 497 12.11 -33.28 19.99
N THR A 498 11.16 -33.23 19.07
CA THR A 498 11.10 -32.23 17.99
C THR A 498 9.65 -32.00 17.55
N SER A 499 9.41 -31.18 16.53
CA SER A 499 8.09 -30.92 15.96
C SER A 499 8.19 -30.42 14.50
N ASP A 500 7.19 -30.72 13.67
CA ASP A 500 7.03 -30.10 12.34
C ASP A 500 6.60 -28.61 12.43
N GLN A 501 6.13 -28.18 13.59
CA GLN A 501 5.67 -26.83 13.88
C GLN A 501 6.78 -26.01 14.58
N MET A 502 8.03 -26.17 14.15
CA MET A 502 9.13 -25.30 14.60
C MET A 502 8.99 -23.92 13.96
N GLY A 503 9.21 -22.85 14.73
CA GLY A 503 9.09 -21.47 14.25
C GLY A 503 7.63 -21.03 14.08
N ASN A 504 6.74 -21.47 14.96
CA ASN A 504 5.33 -21.08 14.95
C ASN A 504 5.13 -19.60 15.24
N TYR A 505 4.00 -19.06 14.78
CA TYR A 505 3.54 -17.73 15.11
C TYR A 505 2.29 -17.80 15.98
N ALA A 506 2.25 -16.96 17.00
CA ALA A 506 1.15 -16.79 17.93
C ALA A 506 0.86 -15.30 18.14
N GLN A 507 -0.36 -14.96 18.54
CA GLN A 507 -0.68 -13.62 19.01
C GLN A 507 -0.60 -13.55 20.53
N GLN A 508 -0.06 -12.46 21.05
CA GLN A 508 0.04 -12.27 22.49
C GLN A 508 -1.35 -12.30 23.12
N ASN A 509 -1.51 -13.08 24.19
CA ASN A 509 -2.76 -13.31 24.89
C ASN A 509 -3.86 -14.01 24.07
N GLN A 510 -3.52 -14.71 22.97
CA GLN A 510 -4.52 -15.52 22.25
C GLN A 510 -5.14 -16.59 23.16
N SER A 511 -6.43 -16.86 22.96
CA SER A 511 -7.21 -17.73 23.84
C SER A 511 -7.10 -19.22 23.53
N ASP A 512 -6.72 -19.58 22.30
CA ASP A 512 -6.56 -20.96 21.86
C ASP A 512 -5.09 -21.36 21.73
N PHE A 513 -4.84 -22.67 21.66
CA PHE A 513 -3.50 -23.25 21.52
C PHE A 513 -3.19 -23.68 20.08
N ASN A 514 -3.80 -23.01 19.10
CA ASN A 514 -3.49 -23.21 17.69
C ASN A 514 -2.53 -22.11 17.21
N TYR A 515 -1.57 -22.51 16.39
CA TYR A 515 -0.49 -21.65 15.94
C TYR A 515 -0.44 -21.64 14.42
N MET A 516 0.01 -20.51 13.86
CA MET A 516 0.29 -20.40 12.44
C MET A 516 1.71 -20.92 12.17
N SER A 517 1.85 -21.95 11.33
CA SER A 517 3.16 -22.55 11.00
C SER A 517 3.46 -22.43 9.51
N ASP A 518 2.74 -23.21 8.70
CA ASP A 518 2.94 -23.38 7.25
C ASP A 518 1.64 -23.04 6.48
N GLY A 519 0.95 -21.99 6.94
CA GLY A 519 -0.35 -21.57 6.40
C GLY A 519 -1.55 -22.14 7.16
N LEU A 520 -2.74 -21.85 6.64
CA LEU A 520 -4.01 -22.26 7.22
C LEU A 520 -4.33 -23.75 6.98
N PRO A 521 -5.09 -24.39 7.89
CA PRO A 521 -5.60 -23.85 9.16
C PRO A 521 -4.51 -23.72 10.24
N LYS A 522 -4.73 -22.86 11.24
CA LYS A 522 -3.91 -22.82 12.46
C LYS A 522 -4.06 -24.15 13.20
N LEU A 523 -2.96 -24.74 13.66
CA LEU A 523 -2.92 -26.09 14.27
C LEU A 523 -2.16 -26.08 15.60
N PRO A 524 -2.46 -27.01 16.52
CA PRO A 524 -1.68 -27.14 17.75
C PRO A 524 -0.25 -27.60 17.43
N CYS A 525 0.72 -27.15 18.22
CA CYS A 525 2.08 -27.66 18.10
C CYS A 525 2.15 -29.08 18.66
N THR A 526 2.49 -30.03 17.78
CA THR A 526 2.51 -31.45 18.12
C THR A 526 3.96 -31.92 18.22
N LEU A 527 4.33 -32.54 19.35
CA LEU A 527 5.67 -33.06 19.55
C LEU A 527 5.82 -34.46 18.97
N LYS A 528 6.95 -34.70 18.30
CA LYS A 528 7.45 -36.02 17.97
C LYS A 528 8.47 -36.42 19.02
N VAL A 529 8.25 -37.56 19.67
CA VAL A 529 9.02 -37.99 20.85
C VAL A 529 9.48 -39.42 20.64
N PHE A 530 10.79 -39.60 20.50
CA PHE A 530 11.40 -40.90 20.28
C PHE A 530 12.36 -41.24 21.42
N PHE A 531 12.30 -42.47 21.92
CA PHE A 531 13.31 -43.05 22.79
C PHE A 531 14.16 -44.02 21.97
N ARG A 532 15.43 -43.68 21.74
CA ARG A 532 16.40 -44.45 20.95
C ARG A 532 15.84 -44.91 19.59
N GLY A 533 15.08 -44.02 18.95
CA GLY A 533 14.45 -44.22 17.64
C GLY A 533 13.06 -44.89 17.66
N LYS A 534 12.52 -45.27 18.83
CA LYS A 534 11.16 -45.80 18.96
C LYS A 534 10.20 -44.72 19.47
N PRO A 535 9.00 -44.54 18.88
CA PRO A 535 8.02 -43.58 19.39
C PRO A 535 7.65 -43.88 20.84
N VAL A 536 7.64 -42.85 21.70
CA VAL A 536 7.21 -42.95 23.09
C VAL A 536 5.68 -43.00 23.14
N THR A 537 5.12 -43.91 23.93
CA THR A 537 3.68 -44.08 24.12
C THR A 537 3.23 -43.44 25.44
N PRO A 538 1.92 -43.11 25.60
CA PRO A 538 1.40 -42.62 26.86
C PRO A 538 1.66 -43.54 28.08
N GLN A 539 1.79 -44.85 27.84
CA GLN A 539 2.04 -45.85 28.88
C GLN A 539 3.47 -45.79 29.43
N ASP A 540 4.42 -45.25 28.66
CA ASP A 540 5.84 -45.13 29.08
C ASP A 540 6.03 -44.07 30.19
N ASN A 541 5.04 -43.19 30.39
CA ASN A 541 5.02 -42.18 31.47
C ASN A 541 6.30 -41.33 31.54
N LEU A 542 6.86 -40.97 30.38
CA LEU A 542 8.05 -40.13 30.28
C LEU A 542 7.77 -38.75 30.89
N LYS A 543 8.65 -38.32 31.80
CA LYS A 543 8.64 -37.00 32.42
C LYS A 543 9.95 -36.29 32.11
N VAL A 544 9.86 -35.08 31.58
CA VAL A 544 11.03 -34.24 31.27
C VAL A 544 10.91 -32.88 31.95
N MET A 545 12.03 -32.13 31.95
CA MET A 545 12.01 -30.70 32.23
C MET A 545 11.74 -29.94 30.92
N ARG A 546 10.77 -29.03 30.92
CA ARG A 546 10.61 -28.03 29.87
C ARG A 546 11.22 -26.72 30.35
N GLN A 547 12.27 -26.26 29.68
CA GLN A 547 12.84 -24.95 29.91
C GLN A 547 12.29 -23.98 28.87
N ASN A 548 11.67 -22.89 29.32
CA ASN A 548 11.16 -21.80 28.48
C ASN A 548 12.12 -20.62 28.62
N ILE A 549 12.59 -20.12 27.48
CA ILE A 549 13.55 -19.03 27.38
C ILE A 549 12.88 -17.93 26.55
N ASN A 550 12.63 -16.78 27.16
CA ASN A 550 12.22 -15.60 26.42
C ASN A 550 13.50 -14.85 26.01
N LEU A 551 13.90 -14.96 24.74
CA LEU A 551 15.13 -14.36 24.25
C LEU A 551 15.11 -12.83 24.30
N ARG A 552 13.92 -12.21 24.29
CA ARG A 552 13.73 -10.76 24.43
C ARG A 552 13.98 -10.27 25.85
N THR A 553 13.48 -10.97 26.87
CA THR A 553 13.60 -10.52 28.28
C THR A 553 14.77 -11.16 29.01
N GLY A 554 15.40 -12.19 28.42
CA GLY A 554 16.37 -13.04 29.10
C GLY A 554 15.76 -13.90 30.21
N GLN A 555 14.43 -13.91 30.36
CA GLN A 555 13.77 -14.70 31.40
C GLN A 555 13.81 -16.19 31.06
N ILE A 556 14.25 -16.98 32.04
CA ILE A 556 14.30 -18.44 31.96
C ILE A 556 13.38 -19.02 33.03
N THR A 557 12.47 -19.91 32.62
CA THR A 557 11.57 -20.63 33.54
C THR A 557 11.62 -22.12 33.28
N ASN A 558 11.64 -22.91 34.35
CA ASN A 558 11.74 -24.37 34.28
C ASN A 558 10.44 -25.01 34.79
N ASN A 559 9.75 -25.76 33.94
CA ASN A 559 8.63 -26.62 34.32
C ASN A 559 9.14 -28.06 34.46
N ILE A 560 9.09 -28.60 35.67
CA ILE A 560 9.49 -29.99 35.94
C ILE A 560 8.32 -30.96 35.73
N ASN A 561 8.63 -32.24 35.50
CA ASN A 561 7.64 -33.33 35.39
C ASN A 561 6.62 -33.15 34.25
N VAL A 562 7.02 -32.55 33.13
CA VAL A 562 6.17 -32.44 31.94
C VAL A 562 6.05 -33.83 31.31
N HIS A 563 4.82 -34.33 31.25
CA HIS A 563 4.52 -35.64 30.67
C HIS A 563 4.54 -35.56 29.14
N LEU A 564 5.36 -36.38 28.48
CA LEU A 564 5.51 -36.39 27.02
C LEU A 564 5.28 -37.78 26.44
N TYR A 565 4.70 -37.82 25.25
CA TYR A 565 4.60 -39.00 24.39
C TYR A 565 4.53 -38.53 22.93
N ASN A 566 4.74 -39.44 21.97
CA ASN A 566 4.71 -39.09 20.56
C ASN A 566 3.31 -38.61 20.14
N ASP A 567 3.26 -37.55 19.35
CA ASP A 567 2.03 -36.87 18.90
C ASP A 567 1.25 -36.14 20.00
N ILE A 568 1.89 -35.80 21.13
CA ILE A 568 1.28 -34.94 22.15
C ILE A 568 1.21 -33.48 21.66
N ALA A 569 0.04 -32.86 21.75
CA ALA A 569 -0.12 -31.42 21.58
C ALA A 569 0.34 -30.67 22.83
N ILE A 570 1.22 -29.68 22.69
CA ILE A 570 1.75 -28.89 23.80
C ILE A 570 1.32 -27.43 23.69
N PRO A 571 0.70 -26.86 24.74
CA PRO A 571 0.46 -25.43 24.81
C PRO A 571 1.74 -24.68 25.21
N PHE A 572 1.99 -23.58 24.52
CA PHE A 572 3.04 -22.63 24.84
C PHE A 572 2.48 -21.36 25.45
N ALA A 573 3.27 -20.76 26.35
CA ALA A 573 2.92 -19.49 26.97
C ALA A 573 3.08 -18.37 25.93
N VAL A 574 2.05 -17.54 25.82
CA VAL A 574 1.92 -16.45 24.84
C VAL A 574 1.45 -15.18 25.53
N ASP A 575 1.59 -15.09 26.85
CA ASP A 575 1.28 -13.91 27.65
C ASP A 575 2.28 -12.77 27.43
N THR A 576 3.49 -13.10 27.00
CA THR A 576 4.54 -12.14 26.64
C THR A 576 4.94 -12.32 25.17
N ASP A 577 5.07 -11.21 24.46
CA ASP A 577 5.57 -11.12 23.09
C ASP A 577 7.08 -11.44 22.98
N GLY A 578 7.51 -11.79 21.77
CA GLY A 578 8.89 -12.09 21.41
C GLY A 578 9.14 -13.53 20.95
N CYS A 579 10.41 -13.87 20.77
CA CYS A 579 10.87 -15.20 20.36
C CYS A 579 11.00 -16.12 21.58
N MET A 580 9.97 -16.95 21.81
CA MET A 580 9.92 -17.91 22.91
C MET A 580 10.58 -19.22 22.48
N THR A 581 11.67 -19.58 23.13
CA THR A 581 12.44 -20.79 22.83
C THR A 581 12.21 -21.84 23.92
N TYR A 582 11.92 -23.06 23.49
CA TYR A 582 11.56 -24.18 24.36
C TYR A 582 12.52 -25.33 24.16
N ALA A 583 13.15 -25.78 25.24
CA ALA A 583 13.97 -26.98 25.27
C ALA A 583 13.33 -28.04 26.18
N PHE A 584 13.31 -29.29 25.72
CA PHE A 584 12.78 -30.42 26.47
C PHE A 584 13.94 -31.33 26.87
N LEU A 585 14.26 -31.34 28.16
CA LEU A 585 15.47 -31.94 28.71
C LEU A 585 15.10 -33.21 29.50
N SER A 586 15.59 -34.36 29.02
CA SER A 586 15.54 -35.65 29.70
C SER A 586 16.48 -35.71 30.92
N ASN A 587 16.34 -36.74 31.76
CA ASN A 587 17.20 -36.97 32.91
C ASN A 587 18.67 -37.12 32.48
N GLY A 588 19.51 -36.12 32.79
CA GLY A 588 20.94 -36.10 32.45
C GLY A 588 21.38 -34.90 31.60
N ASN A 589 20.44 -34.23 30.92
CA ASN A 589 20.73 -33.00 30.18
C ASN A 589 20.69 -31.78 31.12
N ALA A 590 21.74 -30.95 31.09
CA ALA A 590 21.82 -29.76 31.94
C ALA A 590 21.00 -28.61 31.34
N PRO A 591 20.11 -27.96 32.12
CA PRO A 591 19.43 -26.75 31.69
C PRO A 591 20.41 -25.59 31.53
N LEU A 592 20.08 -24.66 30.64
CA LEU A 592 20.77 -23.36 30.59
C LEU A 592 20.61 -22.69 31.96
N GLN A 593 21.72 -22.28 32.54
CA GLN A 593 21.74 -21.50 33.78
C GLN A 593 21.36 -20.04 33.45
N ASN A 594 21.14 -19.18 34.45
CA ASN A 594 20.90 -17.74 34.24
C ASN A 594 22.18 -17.00 33.79
N ASP A 595 22.85 -17.52 32.77
CA ASP A 595 24.06 -16.99 32.16
C ASP A 595 23.90 -17.08 30.63
N MET A 596 23.47 -15.97 30.04
CA MET A 596 23.26 -15.84 28.59
C MET A 596 24.56 -16.01 27.80
N LYS A 597 25.74 -15.95 28.44
CA LYS A 597 27.03 -16.18 27.78
C LYS A 597 27.14 -17.59 27.17
N ASN A 598 26.47 -18.59 27.77
CA ASN A 598 26.48 -19.98 27.28
C ASN A 598 25.22 -20.32 26.45
N LEU A 599 24.43 -19.32 26.06
CA LEU A 599 23.20 -19.52 25.30
C LEU A 599 23.48 -20.24 23.99
N PHE A 600 24.48 -19.81 23.23
CA PHE A 600 24.79 -20.38 21.92
C PHE A 600 25.22 -21.85 22.02
N ASP A 601 26.06 -22.22 22.99
CA ASP A 601 26.43 -23.63 23.22
C ASP A 601 25.22 -24.49 23.56
N PHE A 602 24.31 -23.97 24.37
CA PHE A 602 23.06 -24.64 24.70
C PHE A 602 22.19 -24.85 23.46
N ILE A 603 22.06 -23.82 22.63
CA ILE A 603 21.27 -23.85 21.41
C ILE A 603 21.86 -24.82 20.39
N MET A 604 23.16 -24.75 20.12
CA MET A 604 23.84 -25.61 19.16
C MET A 604 23.69 -27.09 19.52
N ASN A 605 23.63 -27.42 20.80
CA ASN A 605 23.62 -28.81 21.27
C ASN A 605 22.22 -29.40 21.55
N ASN A 606 21.14 -28.62 21.42
CA ASN A 606 19.79 -29.08 21.76
C ASN A 606 18.79 -28.95 20.60
N SER A 607 17.82 -29.87 20.57
CA SER A 607 16.64 -29.70 19.72
C SER A 607 15.70 -28.72 20.40
N LEU A 608 15.34 -27.66 19.68
CA LEU A 608 14.52 -26.56 20.19
C LEU A 608 13.19 -26.48 19.45
N ILE A 609 12.21 -25.90 20.14
CA ILE A 609 10.96 -25.45 19.54
C ILE A 609 10.84 -23.96 19.80
N VAL A 610 10.56 -23.20 18.75
CA VAL A 610 10.48 -21.74 18.80
C VAL A 610 9.07 -21.31 18.42
N VAL A 611 8.53 -20.40 19.23
CA VAL A 611 7.25 -19.73 19.00
C VAL A 611 7.49 -18.23 19.00
N ARG A 612 7.29 -17.59 17.84
CA ARG A 612 7.26 -16.14 17.68
C ARG A 612 5.90 -15.63 18.13
N THR A 613 5.85 -14.97 19.28
CA THR A 613 4.62 -14.35 19.81
C THR A 613 4.60 -12.88 19.41
N LEU A 614 3.62 -12.50 18.59
CA LEU A 614 3.43 -11.15 18.08
C LEU A 614 2.73 -10.29 19.13
N GLU A 615 3.23 -9.07 19.36
CA GLU A 615 2.72 -8.15 20.39
C GLU A 615 1.25 -7.79 20.18
N SER A 616 0.48 -7.65 21.27
CA SER A 616 -0.89 -7.13 21.21
C SER A 616 -0.90 -5.61 21.34
N LYS A 617 -1.10 -4.91 20.22
CA LYS A 617 -1.17 -3.43 20.17
C LYS A 617 -2.59 -2.91 20.43
N ARG A 618 -3.10 -3.12 21.65
CA ARG A 618 -4.48 -2.72 22.04
C ARG A 618 -4.74 -1.22 21.97
N GLU A 619 -3.68 -0.41 21.99
CA GLU A 619 -3.77 1.03 21.72
C GLU A 619 -4.31 1.35 20.32
N LEU A 620 -4.30 0.38 19.39
CA LEU A 620 -4.91 0.50 18.08
C LEU A 620 -6.41 0.17 18.04
N ASP A 621 -6.95 -0.47 19.09
CA ASP A 621 -8.36 -0.87 19.15
C ASP A 621 -9.34 0.29 18.90
N PRO A 622 -9.14 1.53 19.42
CA PRO A 622 -10.01 2.67 19.12
C PRO A 622 -10.07 3.03 17.63
N TYR A 623 -9.02 2.76 16.85
CA TYR A 623 -9.03 2.98 15.40
C TYR A 623 -9.76 1.83 14.68
N ILE A 624 -9.48 0.60 15.10
CA ILE A 624 -10.03 -0.63 14.50
C ILE A 624 -11.55 -0.71 14.70
N ASN A 625 -12.03 -0.34 15.89
CA ASN A 625 -13.46 -0.36 16.21
C ASN A 625 -14.23 0.88 15.70
N GLY A 626 -13.53 1.82 15.04
CA GLY A 626 -14.11 3.03 14.47
C GLY A 626 -14.37 4.17 15.45
N SER A 627 -13.87 4.12 16.69
CA SER A 627 -14.00 5.22 17.66
C SER A 627 -13.13 6.44 17.30
N ILE A 628 -12.02 6.23 16.57
CA ILE A 628 -11.10 7.27 16.10
C ILE A 628 -10.83 7.03 14.60
N PRO A 629 -10.83 8.07 13.75
CA PRO A 629 -10.55 7.91 12.33
C PRO A 629 -9.12 7.41 12.09
N ILE A 630 -8.95 6.55 11.09
CA ILE A 630 -7.65 6.10 10.62
C ILE A 630 -7.14 7.08 9.56
N THR A 631 -5.99 7.71 9.81
CA THR A 631 -5.33 8.63 8.89
C THR A 631 -4.03 8.05 8.37
N TRP A 632 -3.44 8.66 7.33
CA TRP A 632 -2.08 8.33 6.89
C TRP A 632 -1.08 8.36 8.04
N ASP A 633 -1.09 9.39 8.89
CA ASP A 633 -0.15 9.49 10.01
C ASP A 633 -0.29 8.33 11.01
N VAL A 634 -1.51 7.86 11.26
CA VAL A 634 -1.76 6.71 12.12
C VAL A 634 -1.14 5.45 11.52
N VAL A 635 -1.41 5.18 10.24
CA VAL A 635 -0.85 3.99 9.55
C VAL A 635 0.65 4.10 9.40
N TYR A 636 1.15 5.27 9.04
CA TYR A 636 2.57 5.51 8.87
C TYR A 636 3.32 5.29 10.17
N ASN A 637 2.90 5.92 11.26
CA ASN A 637 3.62 5.81 12.53
C ASN A 637 3.56 4.41 13.13
N ASN A 638 2.45 3.68 12.97
CA ASN A 638 2.26 2.36 13.58
C ASN A 638 2.69 1.19 12.69
N VAL A 639 2.88 1.41 11.38
CA VAL A 639 3.24 0.35 10.42
C VAL A 639 4.36 0.79 9.48
N PHE A 640 4.11 1.76 8.58
CA PHE A 640 5.03 2.01 7.47
C PHE A 640 6.37 2.63 7.88
N SER A 641 6.42 3.31 9.03
CA SER A 641 7.65 3.84 9.61
C SER A 641 8.71 2.76 9.76
N THR A 642 8.31 1.58 10.26
CA THR A 642 9.17 0.41 10.44
C THR A 642 9.73 -0.10 9.11
N PHE A 643 8.92 -0.18 8.06
CA PHE A 643 9.38 -0.61 6.73
C PHE A 643 10.30 0.43 6.10
N LYS A 644 10.00 1.72 6.26
CA LYS A 644 10.86 2.80 5.76
C LYS A 644 12.27 2.79 6.37
N THR A 645 12.37 2.41 7.64
CA THR A 645 13.63 2.46 8.39
C THR A 645 14.37 1.13 8.43
N LEU A 646 13.65 0.00 8.58
CA LEU A 646 14.27 -1.31 8.77
C LEU A 646 14.33 -2.16 7.49
N TYR A 647 13.38 -1.96 6.59
CA TYR A 647 13.30 -2.65 5.29
C TYR A 647 13.25 -1.62 4.15
N PRO A 648 14.23 -0.70 4.09
CA PRO A 648 14.16 0.56 3.34
C PRO A 648 14.12 0.37 1.82
N ILE A 649 14.38 -0.85 1.32
CA ILE A 649 14.20 -1.14 -0.11
C ILE A 649 12.78 -0.82 -0.60
N MET A 650 11.78 -1.02 0.26
CA MET A 650 10.39 -0.66 -0.08
C MET A 650 10.26 0.84 -0.32
N ASP A 651 10.87 1.68 0.52
CA ASP A 651 10.88 3.14 0.37
C ASP A 651 11.74 3.60 -0.81
N ALA A 652 12.84 2.90 -1.08
CA ALA A 652 13.74 3.19 -2.19
C ALA A 652 13.06 2.95 -3.56
N ILE A 653 12.18 1.93 -3.64
CA ILE A 653 11.44 1.59 -4.86
C ILE A 653 10.11 2.35 -4.93
N ILE A 654 9.34 2.39 -3.83
CA ILE A 654 8.05 3.08 -3.70
C ILE A 654 8.09 3.93 -2.43
N PRO A 655 8.46 5.23 -2.52
CA PRO A 655 8.57 6.09 -1.36
C PRO A 655 7.32 6.07 -0.48
N PHE A 656 7.48 5.92 0.85
CA PHE A 656 6.41 5.93 1.83
C PHE A 656 5.85 7.34 2.02
N THR A 657 5.05 7.75 1.05
CA THR A 657 4.23 8.96 1.05
C THR A 657 2.76 8.56 0.93
N GLU A 658 1.88 9.40 1.47
CA GLU A 658 0.43 9.18 1.36
C GLU A 658 -0.01 9.02 -0.10
N ALA A 659 0.52 9.84 -1.01
CA ALA A 659 0.19 9.80 -2.44
C ALA A 659 0.51 8.44 -3.09
N ASN A 660 1.65 7.84 -2.75
CA ASN A 660 2.05 6.54 -3.30
C ASN A 660 1.25 5.41 -2.66
N TRP A 661 1.17 5.39 -1.33
CA TRP A 661 0.61 4.26 -0.60
C TRP A 661 -0.91 4.29 -0.47
N SER A 662 -1.57 5.42 -0.79
CA SER A 662 -3.04 5.48 -0.96
C SER A 662 -3.50 5.12 -2.38
N ASN A 663 -2.57 4.80 -3.29
CA ASN A 663 -2.91 4.36 -4.64
C ASN A 663 -3.66 3.02 -4.60
N SER A 664 -4.84 2.97 -5.21
CA SER A 664 -5.74 1.81 -5.16
C SER A 664 -5.13 0.52 -5.72
N PHE A 665 -4.27 0.61 -6.75
CA PHE A 665 -3.56 -0.55 -7.28
C PHE A 665 -2.53 -1.08 -6.28
N ILE A 666 -1.71 -0.21 -5.70
CA ILE A 666 -0.71 -0.57 -4.68
C ILE A 666 -1.41 -1.17 -3.46
N LEU A 667 -2.49 -0.56 -2.99
CA LEU A 667 -3.28 -1.05 -1.87
C LEU A 667 -3.92 -2.42 -2.16
N SER A 668 -4.46 -2.62 -3.36
CA SER A 668 -5.06 -3.91 -3.75
C SER A 668 -4.01 -5.02 -3.78
N LYS A 669 -2.78 -4.70 -4.24
CA LYS A 669 -1.65 -5.63 -4.18
C LYS A 669 -1.24 -5.91 -2.74
N MET A 670 -1.12 -4.88 -1.90
CA MET A 670 -0.82 -5.02 -0.48
C MET A 670 -1.84 -5.94 0.21
N LEU A 671 -3.15 -5.71 0.03
CA LEU A 671 -4.21 -6.55 0.61
C LEU A 671 -4.09 -8.02 0.18
N ASN A 672 -3.80 -8.27 -1.11
CA ASN A 672 -3.58 -9.63 -1.60
C ASN A 672 -2.36 -10.29 -0.93
N LEU A 673 -1.26 -9.55 -0.80
CA LEU A 673 -0.04 -10.05 -0.17
C LEU A 673 -0.19 -10.22 1.36
N MET A 674 -1.09 -9.50 2.02
CA MET A 674 -1.36 -9.65 3.47
C MET A 674 -2.38 -10.74 3.81
N SER A 675 -3.00 -11.38 2.82
CA SER A 675 -3.99 -12.45 3.06
C SER A 675 -3.36 -13.63 3.81
N GLU A 676 -4.00 -14.09 4.89
CA GLU A 676 -3.54 -15.28 5.65
C GLU A 676 -3.50 -16.55 4.76
N GLU A 677 -4.29 -16.61 3.68
CA GLU A 677 -4.21 -17.72 2.70
C GLU A 677 -2.84 -17.80 2.02
N ASN A 678 -2.14 -16.66 1.92
CA ASN A 678 -0.81 -16.56 1.33
C ASN A 678 0.31 -16.69 2.37
N TRP A 679 0.03 -17.05 3.63
CA TRP A 679 1.03 -17.07 4.70
C TRP A 679 2.28 -17.91 4.37
N ASN A 680 2.09 -19.07 3.74
CA ASN A 680 3.20 -19.94 3.32
C ASN A 680 3.87 -19.49 2.02
N GLN A 681 3.34 -18.45 1.37
CA GLN A 681 3.90 -17.88 0.16
C GLN A 681 5.04 -16.91 0.49
N PRO A 682 6.12 -16.89 -0.31
CA PRO A 682 7.30 -16.08 -0.01
C PRO A 682 7.03 -14.57 0.05
N LEU A 683 6.12 -14.06 -0.79
CA LEU A 683 5.77 -12.64 -0.89
C LEU A 683 4.68 -12.18 0.07
N TYR A 684 4.28 -13.00 1.06
CA TYR A 684 3.36 -12.57 2.11
C TYR A 684 3.86 -11.26 2.75
N MET A 685 2.98 -10.27 2.93
CA MET A 685 3.36 -8.98 3.51
C MET A 685 2.91 -8.90 4.99
N PRO A 686 3.81 -8.54 5.92
CA PRO A 686 5.23 -8.35 5.68
C PRO A 686 5.97 -9.66 5.42
N ILE A 687 7.07 -9.60 4.65
CA ILE A 687 7.89 -10.78 4.35
C ILE A 687 8.47 -11.39 5.64
N THR A 688 8.68 -10.59 6.70
CA THR A 688 9.14 -11.10 8.00
C THR A 688 8.03 -11.66 8.90
N ARG A 689 6.76 -11.50 8.51
CA ARG A 689 5.58 -11.92 9.29
C ARG A 689 5.45 -11.30 10.69
N ASP A 690 6.11 -10.17 10.93
CA ASP A 690 6.13 -9.46 12.24
C ASP A 690 5.10 -8.33 12.40
N LEU A 691 3.92 -8.42 11.78
CA LEU A 691 2.81 -7.52 12.11
C LEU A 691 1.84 -8.19 13.07
N SER A 692 1.48 -7.49 14.15
CA SER A 692 0.39 -7.88 15.04
C SER A 692 -0.95 -7.95 14.30
N ASP A 693 -1.91 -8.72 14.85
CA ASP A 693 -3.27 -8.77 14.32
C ASP A 693 -3.89 -7.36 14.24
N GLN A 694 -3.65 -6.50 15.22
CA GLN A 694 -4.14 -5.12 15.22
C GLN A 694 -3.53 -4.28 14.08
N GLN A 695 -2.23 -4.42 13.80
CA GLN A 695 -1.60 -3.70 12.68
C GLN A 695 -2.12 -4.21 11.33
N LEU A 696 -2.31 -5.51 11.17
CA LEU A 696 -2.91 -6.09 9.96
C LEU A 696 -4.36 -5.61 9.78
N GLN A 697 -5.15 -5.55 10.86
CA GLN A 697 -6.52 -5.00 10.83
C GLN A 697 -6.52 -3.51 10.48
N LEU A 698 -5.63 -2.71 11.08
CA LEU A 698 -5.46 -1.29 10.78
C LEU A 698 -5.17 -1.08 9.28
N LEU A 699 -4.23 -1.82 8.71
CA LEU A 699 -3.92 -1.77 7.28
C LEU A 699 -5.08 -2.22 6.41
N ASN A 700 -5.78 -3.30 6.79
CA ASN A 700 -6.94 -3.79 6.05
C ASN A 700 -8.04 -2.74 6.02
N ILE A 701 -8.36 -2.13 7.16
CA ILE A 701 -9.40 -1.09 7.25
C ILE A 701 -8.96 0.13 6.44
N TRP A 702 -7.74 0.63 6.63
CA TRP A 702 -7.24 1.79 5.88
C TRP A 702 -7.18 1.55 4.38
N ALA A 703 -6.67 0.39 3.93
CA ALA A 703 -6.62 0.05 2.52
C ALA A 703 -8.03 -0.06 1.93
N ASN A 704 -8.96 -0.70 2.64
CA ASN A 704 -10.36 -0.73 2.21
C ASN A 704 -10.96 0.68 2.21
N GLN A 705 -10.64 1.56 3.16
CA GLN A 705 -11.02 2.97 3.17
C GLN A 705 -10.37 3.84 2.08
N ASN A 706 -9.44 3.31 1.29
CA ASN A 706 -8.81 4.06 0.19
C ASN A 706 -9.07 3.41 -1.18
N ILE A 707 -9.22 2.08 -1.24
CA ILE A 707 -9.65 1.33 -2.44
C ILE A 707 -11.16 1.49 -2.63
N ASN A 708 -11.89 1.26 -1.54
CA ASN A 708 -13.33 1.42 -1.44
C ASN A 708 -13.55 2.53 -0.41
N PRO A 709 -13.03 3.76 -0.67
CA PRO A 709 -13.19 4.83 0.28
C PRO A 709 -14.62 4.84 0.69
N PRO A 710 -14.91 4.73 2.02
CA PRO A 710 -16.26 4.51 2.51
C PRO A 710 -17.07 5.48 1.70
N SER A 711 -17.90 4.91 0.84
CA SER A 711 -18.50 5.71 -0.19
C SER A 711 -19.34 6.67 0.61
N ALA A 712 -18.89 7.90 0.73
CA ALA A 712 -19.75 9.05 0.75
C ALA A 712 -20.27 9.07 -0.69
N LEU A 713 -21.18 8.19 -1.10
CA LEU A 713 -22.30 7.61 -0.38
C LEU A 713 -22.57 6.19 -0.84
N ASP A 714 -23.34 5.44 -0.05
CA ASP A 714 -24.19 4.34 -0.53
C ASP A 714 -24.50 4.54 -2.02
N LYS A 715 -24.09 3.60 -2.89
CA LYS A 715 -24.17 3.77 -4.35
C LYS A 715 -25.60 4.08 -4.81
N ASN A 716 -26.57 3.81 -3.97
CA ASN A 716 -27.97 4.13 -4.17
C ASN A 716 -28.45 5.34 -3.36
N TYR A 717 -27.62 6.13 -2.69
CA TYR A 717 -28.08 7.13 -1.72
C TYR A 717 -29.07 8.13 -2.30
N ILE A 718 -28.73 8.75 -3.42
CA ILE A 718 -29.63 9.69 -4.10
C ILE A 718 -30.87 8.95 -4.60
N ASN A 719 -30.73 7.75 -5.18
CA ASN A 719 -31.87 6.94 -5.59
C ASN A 719 -32.76 6.50 -4.41
N ASN A 720 -32.19 6.17 -3.26
CA ASN A 720 -32.86 5.74 -2.04
C ASN A 720 -33.62 6.94 -1.44
N LEU A 721 -33.01 8.13 -1.42
CA LEU A 721 -33.68 9.36 -1.03
C LEU A 721 -34.82 9.72 -1.97
N LEU A 722 -34.64 9.55 -3.29
CA LEU A 722 -35.67 9.88 -4.28
C LEU A 722 -36.83 8.86 -4.28
N THR A 723 -36.54 7.57 -4.05
CA THR A 723 -37.55 6.49 -4.06
C THR A 723 -38.20 6.25 -2.70
N SER A 724 -37.54 6.57 -1.59
CA SER A 724 -38.01 6.37 -0.22
C SER A 724 -37.44 7.43 0.72
N PRO A 725 -37.87 8.70 0.59
CA PRO A 725 -37.36 9.79 1.41
C PRO A 725 -37.69 9.57 2.89
N PRO A 726 -36.71 9.66 3.81
CA PRO A 726 -36.98 9.68 5.25
C PRO A 726 -37.73 10.97 5.65
N GLU A 727 -38.36 11.00 6.84
CA GLU A 727 -39.11 12.18 7.34
C GLU A 727 -38.27 13.46 7.42
N SER A 728 -36.93 13.36 7.52
CA SER A 728 -36.00 14.49 7.54
C SER A 728 -34.72 14.13 6.77
N PRO A 729 -34.74 14.25 5.43
CA PRO A 729 -33.62 13.88 4.59
C PRO A 729 -32.49 14.91 4.77
N LYS A 730 -31.27 14.44 5.05
CA LYS A 730 -30.08 15.27 5.11
C LYS A 730 -29.21 15.02 3.90
N LEU A 731 -28.47 16.03 3.45
CA LEU A 731 -27.40 15.83 2.49
C LEU A 731 -26.09 15.59 3.26
N PHE A 732 -25.19 14.87 2.63
CA PHE A 732 -23.90 14.44 3.19
C PHE A 732 -22.78 15.46 2.95
N PHE A 733 -23.13 16.62 2.41
CA PHE A 733 -22.26 17.78 2.27
C PHE A 733 -23.11 19.03 2.43
N SER A 734 -22.44 20.12 2.76
CA SER A 734 -22.98 21.47 2.77
C SER A 734 -22.12 22.38 1.89
N MET A 735 -22.61 23.59 1.63
CA MET A 735 -21.99 24.51 0.68
C MET A 735 -21.66 25.80 1.41
N GLU A 736 -20.42 26.26 1.26
CA GLU A 736 -19.96 27.51 1.85
C GLU A 736 -19.54 28.48 0.76
N VAL A 737 -19.92 29.75 0.93
CA VAL A 737 -19.64 30.82 -0.02
C VAL A 737 -18.96 31.96 0.72
N GLU A 738 -17.72 32.26 0.36
CA GLU A 738 -16.90 33.27 1.03
C GLU A 738 -16.40 34.34 0.05
N ASN A 739 -16.32 35.58 0.51
CA ASN A 739 -15.74 36.68 -0.26
C ASN A 739 -14.23 36.44 -0.49
N ILE A 740 -13.77 36.58 -1.73
CA ILE A 740 -12.35 36.53 -2.08
C ILE A 740 -11.80 37.95 -2.12
N ALA A 741 -10.80 38.22 -1.27
CA ALA A 741 -9.94 39.38 -1.43
C ALA A 741 -9.05 39.20 -2.67
N THR A 742 -9.39 39.88 -3.77
CA THR A 742 -8.63 39.82 -5.03
C THR A 742 -8.24 41.22 -5.51
N PRO A 743 -7.02 41.41 -6.05
CA PRO A 743 -6.63 42.67 -6.68
C PRO A 743 -7.28 42.86 -8.07
N ILE A 744 -7.92 41.82 -8.62
CA ILE A 744 -8.57 41.86 -9.93
C ILE A 744 -9.82 42.74 -9.87
N HIS A 745 -9.94 43.67 -10.80
CA HIS A 745 -11.11 44.51 -10.92
C HIS A 745 -12.23 43.80 -11.68
N PHE A 746 -13.33 43.48 -11.01
CA PHE A 746 -14.53 42.97 -11.67
C PHE A 746 -15.60 44.06 -11.85
N PRO A 747 -16.28 44.14 -13.02
CA PRO A 747 -17.34 45.11 -13.25
C PRO A 747 -18.62 44.77 -12.45
N SER A 748 -19.32 45.76 -11.91
CA SER A 748 -20.63 45.52 -11.28
C SER A 748 -21.68 45.15 -12.33
N LEU A 749 -22.01 43.86 -12.47
CA LEU A 749 -22.93 43.36 -13.49
C LEU A 749 -23.96 42.36 -12.91
N GLN A 750 -25.16 42.39 -13.46
CA GLN A 750 -26.19 41.35 -13.27
C GLN A 750 -26.92 41.08 -14.59
N SER A 751 -27.49 39.89 -14.75
CA SER A 751 -28.28 39.52 -15.95
C SER A 751 -27.47 39.52 -17.27
N PHE A 752 -26.18 39.15 -17.19
CA PHE A 752 -25.24 39.14 -18.31
C PHE A 752 -25.11 37.75 -18.96
N ALA A 753 -24.54 37.70 -20.16
CA ALA A 753 -24.01 36.47 -20.76
C ALA A 753 -22.56 36.24 -20.36
N PHE A 754 -22.20 34.97 -20.15
CA PHE A 754 -20.88 34.54 -19.74
C PHE A 754 -20.29 33.51 -20.71
N ALA A 755 -18.97 33.58 -20.90
CA ALA A 755 -18.18 32.54 -21.54
C ALA A 755 -16.77 32.46 -20.92
N SER A 756 -16.16 31.29 -20.98
CA SER A 756 -14.76 31.09 -20.58
C SER A 756 -13.97 30.41 -21.69
N TYR A 757 -12.80 30.95 -22.03
CA TYR A 757 -11.93 30.38 -23.07
C TYR A 757 -10.47 30.66 -22.75
N ASN A 758 -9.63 29.62 -22.71
CA ASN A 758 -8.19 29.69 -22.49
C ASN A 758 -7.75 30.59 -21.31
N GLY A 759 -8.40 30.46 -20.15
CA GLY A 759 -8.08 31.24 -18.93
C GLY A 759 -8.71 32.65 -18.87
N TYR A 760 -9.44 33.06 -19.90
CA TYR A 760 -10.15 34.33 -19.94
C TYR A 760 -11.65 34.15 -19.68
N TRP A 761 -12.22 35.06 -18.89
CA TRP A 761 -13.67 35.19 -18.67
C TRP A 761 -14.20 36.36 -19.48
N VAL A 762 -15.31 36.14 -20.18
CA VAL A 762 -15.94 37.12 -21.07
C VAL A 762 -17.35 37.42 -20.58
N PHE A 763 -17.66 38.71 -20.38
CA PHE A 763 -18.98 39.18 -19.98
C PHE A 763 -19.56 40.13 -21.03
N ILE A 764 -20.77 39.83 -21.49
CA ILE A 764 -21.50 40.59 -22.51
C ILE A 764 -22.92 40.86 -22.03
N GLY A 765 -23.40 42.10 -22.22
CA GLY A 765 -24.73 42.50 -21.77
C GLY A 765 -24.85 42.58 -20.25
N GLY A 766 -26.08 42.59 -19.76
CA GLY A 766 -26.43 42.82 -18.37
C GLY A 766 -26.63 44.30 -18.00
N MET A 767 -26.93 44.52 -16.73
CA MET A 767 -27.21 45.84 -16.14
C MET A 767 -26.13 46.19 -15.12
N THR A 768 -25.76 47.47 -15.05
CA THR A 768 -24.75 48.00 -14.11
C THR A 768 -25.33 48.46 -12.78
N ILE A 769 -26.64 48.26 -12.58
CA ILE A 769 -27.38 48.60 -11.37
C ILE A 769 -28.19 47.39 -10.87
N GLY A 770 -28.61 47.44 -9.62
CA GLY A 770 -29.39 46.38 -8.98
C GLY A 770 -30.82 46.25 -9.49
N PHE A 771 -31.62 45.49 -8.75
CA PHE A 771 -33.05 45.30 -8.96
C PHE A 771 -33.86 46.57 -8.69
N HIS A 772 -34.89 46.80 -9.50
CA HIS A 772 -35.56 48.09 -9.57
C HIS A 772 -36.78 48.26 -8.64
N GLY A 773 -37.16 47.22 -7.89
CA GLY A 773 -38.24 47.26 -6.90
C GLY A 773 -39.63 47.62 -7.47
N THR A 774 -40.65 47.63 -6.61
CA THR A 774 -42.03 47.99 -6.98
C THR A 774 -42.30 49.50 -6.95
N SER A 775 -41.35 50.32 -6.47
CA SER A 775 -41.53 51.75 -6.19
C SER A 775 -40.78 52.72 -7.13
N ASN A 776 -40.34 52.29 -8.32
CA ASN A 776 -39.78 53.15 -9.39
C ASN A 776 -38.58 54.04 -9.00
N ASN A 777 -37.77 53.66 -8.00
CA ASN A 777 -36.61 54.45 -7.58
C ASN A 777 -35.37 53.57 -7.36
N PRO A 778 -34.36 53.60 -8.25
CA PRO A 778 -34.32 54.32 -9.54
C PRO A 778 -35.28 53.70 -10.59
N PHE A 779 -35.54 54.43 -11.68
CA PHE A 779 -36.43 53.97 -12.75
C PHE A 779 -35.89 52.66 -13.39
N PRO A 780 -36.73 51.63 -13.61
CA PRO A 780 -36.30 50.35 -14.15
C PRO A 780 -35.80 50.45 -15.60
N PHE A 781 -34.77 49.68 -15.93
CA PHE A 781 -34.27 49.48 -17.31
C PHE A 781 -33.98 50.77 -18.10
N LEU A 782 -33.36 51.76 -17.46
CA LEU A 782 -32.84 52.94 -18.17
C LEU A 782 -31.72 52.53 -19.13
N ALA A 783 -31.70 53.09 -20.33
CA ALA A 783 -30.66 52.78 -21.32
C ALA A 783 -29.26 53.13 -20.80
N SER A 784 -29.14 54.16 -19.97
CA SER A 784 -27.89 54.56 -19.30
C SER A 784 -27.37 53.56 -18.26
N SER A 785 -28.16 52.55 -17.90
CA SER A 785 -27.80 51.50 -16.95
C SER A 785 -27.52 50.14 -17.61
N ALA A 786 -27.59 50.08 -18.94
CA ALA A 786 -27.16 48.92 -19.71
C ALA A 786 -25.63 48.80 -19.68
N ASN A 787 -25.11 47.58 -19.62
CA ASN A 787 -23.70 47.34 -19.86
C ASN A 787 -23.38 47.53 -21.35
N THR A 788 -22.67 48.61 -21.67
CA THR A 788 -22.25 48.95 -23.04
C THR A 788 -20.80 48.54 -23.33
N GLN A 789 -20.20 47.75 -22.43
CA GLN A 789 -18.84 47.25 -22.55
C GLN A 789 -18.84 45.72 -22.64
N ILE A 790 -17.91 45.18 -23.42
CA ILE A 790 -17.53 43.78 -23.38
C ILE A 790 -16.32 43.70 -22.46
N TRP A 791 -16.45 42.92 -21.39
CA TRP A 791 -15.41 42.78 -20.38
C TRP A 791 -14.67 41.47 -20.54
N ILE A 792 -13.34 41.53 -20.45
CA ILE A 792 -12.46 40.37 -20.45
C ILE A 792 -11.64 40.39 -19.16
N VAL A 793 -11.75 39.32 -18.38
CA VAL A 793 -10.94 39.11 -17.18
C VAL A 793 -9.94 38.01 -17.46
N ASP A 794 -8.66 38.35 -17.37
CA ASP A 794 -7.54 37.42 -17.41
C ASP A 794 -7.26 36.96 -15.98
N ILE A 795 -7.68 35.74 -15.66
CA ILE A 795 -7.60 35.19 -14.31
C ILE A 795 -6.15 34.90 -13.92
N ASP A 796 -5.37 34.37 -14.85
CA ASP A 796 -3.99 33.94 -14.60
C ASP A 796 -3.06 35.13 -14.35
N ASN A 797 -3.25 36.23 -15.07
CA ASN A 797 -2.42 37.43 -14.94
C ASN A 797 -3.04 38.49 -14.01
N GLY A 798 -4.28 38.29 -13.57
CA GLY A 798 -4.99 39.19 -12.69
C GLY A 798 -5.31 40.56 -13.30
N ILE A 799 -5.61 40.60 -14.59
CA ILE A 799 -5.86 41.84 -15.34
C ILE A 799 -7.30 41.85 -15.87
N THR A 800 -7.93 43.01 -15.88
CA THR A 800 -9.23 43.20 -16.53
C THR A 800 -9.13 44.33 -17.54
N PHE A 801 -9.67 44.08 -18.73
CA PHE A 801 -9.77 45.06 -19.81
C PHE A 801 -11.15 44.99 -20.45
N SER A 802 -11.53 46.05 -21.15
CA SER A 802 -12.82 46.14 -21.80
C SER A 802 -12.72 46.84 -23.14
N VAL A 803 -13.69 46.55 -24.01
CA VAL A 803 -13.93 47.30 -25.24
C VAL A 803 -15.40 47.69 -25.33
N PRO A 804 -15.74 48.86 -25.91
CA PRO A 804 -17.12 49.21 -26.15
C PRO A 804 -17.81 48.18 -27.04
N VAL A 805 -19.09 47.93 -26.78
CA VAL A 805 -19.94 47.20 -27.71
C VAL A 805 -19.95 47.95 -29.06
N PRO A 806 -19.70 47.28 -30.20
CA PRO A 806 -19.73 47.94 -31.51
C PRO A 806 -21.05 48.65 -31.77
N GLU A 807 -21.01 49.89 -32.27
CA GLU A 807 -22.19 50.76 -32.44
C GLU A 807 -23.33 50.07 -33.20
N GLN A 808 -23.00 49.33 -34.27
CA GLN A 808 -23.97 48.59 -35.09
C GLN A 808 -24.68 47.43 -34.35
N TYR A 809 -24.14 46.98 -33.22
CA TYR A 809 -24.68 45.88 -32.41
C TYR A 809 -25.11 46.36 -31.01
N LEU A 810 -25.11 47.66 -30.74
CA LEU A 810 -25.41 48.21 -29.41
C LEU A 810 -26.78 47.80 -28.91
N THR A 811 -27.82 47.90 -29.74
CA THR A 811 -29.20 47.49 -29.41
C THR A 811 -29.41 45.98 -29.35
N SER A 812 -28.35 45.19 -29.45
CA SER A 812 -28.42 43.73 -29.51
C SER A 812 -27.42 43.02 -28.61
N LEU A 813 -26.38 43.70 -28.15
CA LEU A 813 -25.42 43.17 -27.18
C LEU A 813 -25.45 43.93 -25.84
N ALA A 814 -25.96 45.18 -25.81
CA ALA A 814 -26.26 45.90 -24.56
C ALA A 814 -27.72 45.63 -24.15
N VAL A 815 -27.96 44.41 -23.67
CA VAL A 815 -29.30 43.88 -23.34
C VAL A 815 -29.30 43.27 -21.94
N SER A 816 -30.47 43.16 -21.30
CA SER A 816 -30.65 42.44 -20.03
C SER A 816 -31.32 41.08 -20.25
N ASN A 817 -30.93 40.06 -19.48
CA ASN A 817 -31.40 38.67 -19.61
C ASN A 817 -31.37 38.17 -21.07
N PRO A 818 -30.18 38.15 -21.71
CA PRO A 818 -29.98 37.49 -23.00
C PRO A 818 -29.93 35.98 -22.86
N GLN A 819 -30.20 35.30 -23.97
CA GLN A 819 -30.09 33.86 -24.07
C GLN A 819 -28.75 33.52 -24.70
N PHE A 820 -27.96 32.69 -24.03
CA PHE A 820 -26.62 32.37 -24.48
C PHE A 820 -26.25 30.91 -24.19
N PHE A 821 -25.36 30.36 -25.02
CA PHE A 821 -24.79 29.03 -24.81
C PHE A 821 -23.44 28.94 -25.51
N GLN A 822 -22.43 28.43 -24.81
CA GLN A 822 -21.10 28.24 -25.38
C GLN A 822 -20.94 26.80 -25.90
N VAL A 823 -20.44 26.67 -27.13
CA VAL A 823 -19.95 25.41 -27.69
C VAL A 823 -18.51 25.62 -28.11
N GLU A 824 -17.58 24.96 -27.40
CA GLU A 824 -16.14 25.11 -27.60
C GLU A 824 -15.71 26.59 -27.62
N GLN A 825 -15.13 27.09 -28.71
CA GLN A 825 -14.70 28.49 -28.87
C GLN A 825 -15.82 29.46 -29.29
N SER A 826 -17.04 28.97 -29.52
CA SER A 826 -18.15 29.77 -30.03
C SER A 826 -19.17 30.06 -28.95
N LEU A 827 -19.43 31.35 -28.67
CA LEU A 827 -20.56 31.78 -27.85
C LEU A 827 -21.73 32.12 -28.76
N PHE A 828 -22.84 31.39 -28.60
CA PHE A 828 -24.10 31.75 -29.22
C PHE A 828 -24.85 32.71 -28.30
N PHE A 829 -25.41 33.78 -28.86
CA PHE A 829 -26.05 34.85 -28.10
C PHE A 829 -27.28 35.37 -28.85
N CYS A 830 -28.42 35.52 -28.18
CA CYS A 830 -29.61 36.10 -28.78
C CYS A 830 -30.55 36.72 -27.74
N GLY A 831 -31.53 37.49 -28.22
CA GLY A 831 -32.59 37.99 -27.35
C GLY A 831 -32.13 39.08 -26.36
N GLY A 832 -32.84 39.16 -25.24
CA GLY A 832 -32.60 40.14 -24.18
C GLY A 832 -33.39 41.44 -24.36
N TYR A 833 -33.82 42.01 -23.24
CA TYR A 833 -34.57 43.27 -23.20
C TYR A 833 -33.62 44.45 -23.39
N THR A 834 -34.00 45.40 -24.25
CA THR A 834 -33.14 46.49 -24.73
C THR A 834 -33.96 47.62 -25.35
N VAL A 835 -33.28 48.60 -25.96
CA VAL A 835 -33.87 49.71 -26.70
C VAL A 835 -34.10 49.37 -28.18
N SER A 836 -35.19 49.86 -28.75
CA SER A 836 -35.51 49.72 -30.18
C SER A 836 -34.54 50.49 -31.08
N ASP A 837 -33.95 51.56 -30.56
CA ASP A 837 -32.93 52.37 -31.20
C ASP A 837 -32.09 53.08 -30.13
N ILE A 838 -30.87 53.52 -30.49
CA ILE A 838 -29.89 54.09 -29.55
C ILE A 838 -30.34 55.37 -28.85
N ASN A 839 -31.40 56.05 -29.32
CA ASN A 839 -31.88 57.31 -28.75
C ASN A 839 -32.97 57.11 -27.69
N GLN A 840 -33.46 55.88 -27.47
CA GLN A 840 -34.48 55.63 -26.46
C GLN A 840 -33.89 55.77 -25.05
N PRO A 841 -34.56 56.49 -24.13
CA PRO A 841 -34.04 56.71 -22.77
C PRO A 841 -34.17 55.47 -21.86
N ALA A 842 -35.00 54.50 -22.24
CA ALA A 842 -35.28 53.28 -21.48
C ALA A 842 -35.60 52.13 -22.44
N PHE A 843 -35.36 50.90 -21.98
CA PHE A 843 -35.65 49.69 -22.73
C PHE A 843 -37.13 49.62 -23.10
N ASN A 844 -37.41 49.12 -24.30
CA ASN A 844 -38.76 49.09 -24.86
C ASN A 844 -38.97 47.95 -25.89
N THR A 845 -38.01 47.06 -26.09
CA THR A 845 -38.14 45.91 -26.99
C THR A 845 -37.24 44.76 -26.55
N THR A 846 -37.51 43.56 -27.05
CA THR A 846 -36.60 42.42 -26.99
C THR A 846 -35.83 42.31 -28.31
N SER A 847 -34.52 42.04 -28.26
CA SER A 847 -33.72 41.89 -29.48
C SER A 847 -34.13 40.64 -30.26
N ASN A 848 -34.16 40.72 -31.59
CA ASN A 848 -34.40 39.59 -32.48
C ASN A 848 -33.14 39.14 -33.22
N ASN A 849 -31.96 39.58 -32.78
CA ASN A 849 -30.69 39.18 -33.37
C ASN A 849 -30.14 37.91 -32.72
N PHE A 850 -29.50 37.08 -33.53
CA PHE A 850 -28.78 35.87 -33.15
C PHE A 850 -27.33 35.99 -33.62
N PHE A 851 -26.39 35.79 -32.71
CA PHE A 851 -24.96 35.89 -32.95
C PHE A 851 -24.30 34.52 -32.74
N LYS A 852 -23.34 34.19 -33.59
CA LYS A 852 -22.20 33.33 -33.23
C LYS A 852 -21.01 34.26 -33.01
N ILE A 853 -20.45 34.24 -31.82
CA ILE A 853 -19.30 35.05 -31.41
C ILE A 853 -18.09 34.14 -31.28
N ASP A 854 -16.99 34.46 -31.96
CA ASP A 854 -15.72 33.74 -31.82
C ASP A 854 -14.92 34.32 -30.63
N LEU A 855 -14.72 33.51 -29.60
CA LEU A 855 -14.11 33.96 -28.34
C LEU A 855 -12.62 34.28 -28.50
N ASP A 856 -11.86 33.53 -29.30
CA ASP A 856 -10.44 33.80 -29.57
C ASP A 856 -10.26 35.17 -30.24
N LYS A 857 -11.08 35.44 -31.27
CA LYS A 857 -11.06 36.73 -31.97
C LYS A 857 -11.53 37.87 -31.10
N LEU A 858 -12.57 37.67 -30.29
CA LEU A 858 -13.07 38.69 -29.36
C LEU A 858 -12.02 39.06 -28.30
N ILE A 859 -11.38 38.06 -27.68
CA ILE A 859 -10.33 38.27 -26.68
C ILE A 859 -9.15 39.01 -27.31
N SER A 860 -8.71 38.57 -28.49
CA SER A 860 -7.63 39.23 -29.24
C SER A 860 -7.97 40.69 -29.58
N TYR A 861 -9.21 40.94 -30.00
CA TYR A 861 -9.72 42.28 -30.30
C TYR A 861 -9.66 43.20 -29.06
N ALA A 862 -10.11 42.68 -27.92
CA ALA A 862 -10.09 43.43 -26.67
C ALA A 862 -8.66 43.70 -26.18
N LYS A 863 -7.75 42.72 -26.26
CA LYS A 863 -6.33 42.88 -25.91
C LYS A 863 -5.63 43.93 -26.77
N ASN A 864 -6.05 44.07 -28.02
CA ASN A 864 -5.51 45.06 -28.96
C ASN A 864 -6.24 46.41 -28.91
N ASN A 865 -6.99 46.70 -27.82
CA ASN A 865 -7.76 47.94 -27.64
C ASN A 865 -8.71 48.25 -28.82
N GLY A 866 -9.30 47.20 -29.40
CA GLY A 866 -10.26 47.32 -30.50
C GLY A 866 -9.66 47.59 -31.89
N ASN A 867 -8.33 47.41 -32.06
CA ASN A 867 -7.65 47.67 -33.34
C ASN A 867 -7.61 46.46 -34.31
N GLY A 868 -8.11 45.30 -33.91
CA GLY A 868 -8.14 44.08 -34.72
C GLY A 868 -8.10 42.82 -33.85
N PRO A 869 -8.69 41.67 -34.27
CA PRO A 869 -9.26 41.33 -35.59
C PRO A 869 -10.55 42.10 -35.99
N SER A 870 -10.99 41.99 -37.25
CA SER A 870 -12.17 42.71 -37.74
C SER A 870 -13.48 42.23 -37.11
N LEU A 871 -14.52 43.07 -37.09
CA LEU A 871 -15.83 42.69 -36.52
C LEU A 871 -16.43 41.43 -37.19
N ASN A 872 -16.19 41.19 -38.47
CA ASN A 872 -16.68 39.99 -39.15
C ASN A 872 -15.96 38.70 -38.73
N GLU A 873 -14.73 38.81 -38.22
CA GLU A 873 -14.00 37.67 -37.65
C GLU A 873 -14.49 37.38 -36.22
N ILE A 874 -14.87 38.42 -35.47
CA ILE A 874 -15.42 38.30 -34.12
C ILE A 874 -16.86 37.79 -34.14
N PHE A 875 -17.67 38.31 -35.07
CA PHE A 875 -19.07 37.98 -35.26
C PHE A 875 -19.25 37.29 -36.63
N PRO A 876 -18.71 36.08 -36.82
CA PRO A 876 -18.77 35.36 -38.10
C PRO A 876 -20.19 35.05 -38.56
N LEU A 877 -21.18 35.15 -37.66
CA LEU A 877 -22.59 35.00 -37.97
C LEU A 877 -23.42 35.99 -37.16
N VAL A 878 -24.21 36.81 -37.87
CA VAL A 878 -25.27 37.65 -37.30
C VAL A 878 -26.54 37.47 -38.13
N LEU A 879 -27.60 36.97 -37.51
CA LEU A 879 -28.90 36.74 -38.13
C LEU A 879 -29.98 37.54 -37.40
N GLN A 880 -31.04 37.92 -38.12
CA GLN A 880 -32.19 38.57 -37.53
C GLN A 880 -33.45 37.72 -37.75
N ASP A 881 -34.12 37.32 -36.68
CA ASP A 881 -35.31 36.47 -36.74
C ASP A 881 -36.19 36.65 -35.49
N THR A 882 -37.49 36.88 -35.66
CA THR A 882 -38.40 37.02 -34.52
C THR A 882 -38.55 35.72 -33.71
N PHE A 883 -38.14 34.57 -34.24
CA PHE A 883 -38.17 33.30 -33.53
C PHE A 883 -37.26 33.27 -32.30
N VAL A 884 -36.14 34.00 -32.35
CA VAL A 884 -35.17 34.13 -31.24
C VAL A 884 -35.42 35.33 -30.33
N ARG A 885 -36.51 36.08 -30.57
CA ARG A 885 -36.88 37.26 -29.77
C ARG A 885 -37.48 36.83 -28.43
N VAL A 886 -36.61 36.59 -27.46
CA VAL A 886 -36.94 36.14 -26.10
C VAL A 886 -36.04 36.87 -25.09
N THR A 887 -36.53 37.12 -23.87
CA THR A 887 -35.76 37.56 -22.71
C THR A 887 -36.25 36.82 -21.47
N GLY A 888 -35.34 36.54 -20.52
CA GLY A 888 -35.66 35.78 -19.30
C GLY A 888 -36.02 34.31 -19.59
N GLY A 889 -35.64 33.79 -20.74
CA GLY A 889 -35.68 32.35 -21.04
C GLY A 889 -34.25 31.80 -21.05
N GLU A 890 -34.09 30.54 -21.43
CA GLU A 890 -32.77 29.88 -21.45
C GLU A 890 -32.51 29.24 -22.81
N MET A 891 -31.24 29.21 -23.25
CA MET A 891 -30.84 28.56 -24.49
C MET A 891 -29.91 27.38 -24.24
N VAL A 892 -30.16 26.27 -24.91
CA VAL A 892 -29.29 25.09 -24.89
C VAL A 892 -29.06 24.58 -26.31
N VAL A 893 -27.89 23.96 -26.53
CA VAL A 893 -27.52 23.34 -27.80
C VAL A 893 -27.27 21.85 -27.58
N VAL A 894 -28.07 21.00 -28.22
CA VAL A 894 -27.94 19.53 -28.13
C VAL A 894 -27.92 18.96 -29.54
N ASN A 895 -26.90 18.15 -29.87
CA ASN A 895 -26.73 17.54 -31.20
C ASN A 895 -26.92 18.53 -32.36
N ASN A 896 -26.25 19.70 -32.30
CA ASN A 896 -26.31 20.78 -33.29
C ASN A 896 -27.69 21.44 -33.48
N ARG A 897 -28.65 21.19 -32.56
CA ARG A 897 -29.95 21.88 -32.52
C ARG A 897 -30.00 22.86 -31.37
N PHE A 898 -30.62 24.01 -31.63
CA PHE A 898 -30.81 25.07 -30.66
C PHE A 898 -32.21 24.98 -30.07
N PHE A 899 -32.31 25.11 -28.74
CA PHE A 899 -33.57 25.16 -28.02
C PHE A 899 -33.62 26.41 -27.17
N ILE A 900 -34.60 27.28 -27.40
CA ILE A 900 -34.93 28.40 -26.51
C ILE A 900 -36.15 27.98 -25.69
N ILE A 901 -36.00 27.95 -24.38
CA ILE A 901 -36.97 27.39 -23.44
C ILE A 901 -37.54 28.54 -22.62
N GLY A 902 -38.87 28.64 -22.56
CA GLY A 902 -39.58 29.62 -21.74
C GLY A 902 -39.27 31.08 -22.12
N GLY A 903 -39.33 31.96 -21.12
CA GLY A 903 -39.11 33.40 -21.25
C GLY A 903 -40.29 34.15 -21.86
N GLN A 904 -40.07 35.43 -22.16
CA GLN A 904 -41.07 36.30 -22.77
C GLN A 904 -40.50 37.13 -23.92
N ASP A 905 -41.42 37.60 -24.76
CA ASP A 905 -41.21 38.69 -25.69
C ASP A 905 -41.78 39.97 -25.06
N PHE A 906 -40.89 40.92 -24.76
CA PHE A 906 -41.28 42.17 -24.12
C PHE A 906 -41.28 43.30 -25.15
N GLU A 907 -42.48 43.77 -25.50
CA GLU A 907 -42.71 44.92 -26.38
C GLU A 907 -43.26 46.10 -25.57
N GLY A 908 -42.66 47.28 -25.72
CA GLY A 908 -43.01 48.48 -24.97
C GLY A 908 -42.16 48.72 -23.72
N LYS A 909 -42.27 49.93 -23.15
CA LYS A 909 -41.54 50.32 -21.93
C LYS A 909 -42.04 49.51 -20.73
N TYR A 910 -41.12 49.11 -19.86
CA TYR A 910 -41.46 48.41 -18.64
C TYR A 910 -42.35 49.26 -17.73
N SER A 911 -43.35 48.62 -17.11
CA SER A 911 -44.12 49.17 -16.01
C SER A 911 -44.11 48.17 -14.83
N PRO A 912 -44.07 48.62 -13.57
CA PRO A 912 -44.07 47.73 -12.42
C PRO A 912 -45.23 46.73 -12.48
N GLY A 913 -44.92 45.44 -12.33
CA GLY A 913 -45.90 44.35 -12.42
C GLY A 913 -46.14 43.81 -13.84
N ALA A 914 -45.59 44.44 -14.89
CA ALA A 914 -45.67 43.90 -16.23
C ALA A 914 -44.77 42.66 -16.39
N THR A 915 -45.36 41.58 -16.92
CA THR A 915 -44.67 40.30 -17.12
C THR A 915 -44.26 40.05 -18.57
N GLY A 916 -44.72 40.86 -19.52
CA GLY A 916 -44.49 40.66 -20.96
C GLY A 916 -45.30 39.49 -21.54
N ASN A 917 -45.10 39.19 -22.83
CA ASN A 917 -45.79 38.11 -23.53
C ASN A 917 -44.97 36.82 -23.43
N TYR A 918 -45.32 35.93 -22.50
CA TYR A 918 -44.63 34.64 -22.36
C TYR A 918 -44.67 33.83 -23.65
N THR A 919 -43.55 33.18 -23.96
CA THR A 919 -43.47 32.27 -25.12
C THR A 919 -44.34 31.03 -24.90
N ASN A 920 -44.51 30.60 -23.65
CA ASN A 920 -45.20 29.37 -23.26
C ASN A 920 -44.64 28.12 -23.94
N ALA A 921 -43.36 28.14 -24.36
CA ALA A 921 -42.88 27.18 -25.34
C ALA A 921 -41.39 26.80 -25.25
N ILE A 922 -41.07 25.65 -25.85
CA ILE A 922 -39.74 25.27 -26.30
C ILE A 922 -39.67 25.53 -27.80
N ARG A 923 -38.77 26.42 -28.21
CA ARG A 923 -38.53 26.81 -29.60
C ARG A 923 -37.25 26.15 -30.09
N CYS A 924 -37.38 25.17 -30.97
CA CYS A 924 -36.29 24.41 -31.57
C CYS A 924 -35.95 24.95 -32.97
N PHE A 925 -34.68 25.06 -33.32
CA PHE A 925 -34.22 25.41 -34.66
C PHE A 925 -32.80 24.89 -34.96
N GLU A 926 -32.41 24.95 -36.23
CA GLU A 926 -31.06 24.60 -36.70
C GLU A 926 -30.47 25.77 -37.50
N LEU A 927 -29.14 25.79 -37.63
CA LEU A 927 -28.42 26.70 -38.51
C LEU A 927 -27.96 25.94 -39.75
N ILE A 928 -28.42 26.36 -40.93
CA ILE A 928 -27.93 25.82 -42.21
C ILE A 928 -27.20 26.92 -42.98
N GLN A 929 -26.07 26.52 -43.56
CA GLN A 929 -25.30 27.32 -44.51
C GLN A 929 -25.64 26.90 -45.94
N ASN A 930 -26.15 27.85 -46.74
CA ASN A 930 -26.39 27.68 -48.18
C ASN A 930 -25.44 28.62 -48.94
N GLY A 931 -24.30 28.07 -49.41
CA GLY A 931 -23.21 28.89 -49.96
C GLY A 931 -22.58 29.77 -48.88
N ASN A 932 -22.63 31.10 -49.06
CA ASN A 932 -22.11 32.06 -48.07
C ASN A 932 -23.20 32.61 -47.12
N LEU A 933 -24.46 32.21 -47.29
CA LEU A 933 -25.58 32.69 -46.48
C LEU A 933 -25.99 31.66 -45.43
N TRP A 934 -26.08 32.09 -44.19
CA TRP A 934 -26.61 31.31 -43.08
C TRP A 934 -28.07 31.67 -42.81
N THR A 935 -28.87 30.69 -42.40
CA THR A 935 -30.30 30.90 -42.07
C THR A 935 -30.72 30.04 -40.88
N ILE A 936 -31.69 30.55 -40.11
CA ILE A 936 -32.42 29.78 -39.10
C ILE A 936 -33.48 28.94 -39.80
N THR A 937 -33.36 27.61 -39.70
CA THR A 937 -34.26 26.65 -40.36
C THR A 937 -34.80 25.62 -39.37
N ASN A 938 -35.63 24.68 -39.85
CA ASN A 938 -36.19 23.57 -39.08
C ASN A 938 -36.87 24.04 -37.76
N LYS A 939 -37.53 25.21 -37.83
CA LYS A 939 -38.22 25.83 -36.70
C LYS A 939 -39.38 24.96 -36.25
N LYS A 940 -39.37 24.58 -34.98
CA LYS A 940 -40.42 23.81 -34.31
C LYS A 940 -40.73 24.43 -32.97
N THR A 941 -42.02 24.59 -32.65
CA THR A 941 -42.47 25.14 -31.37
C THR A 941 -43.32 24.11 -30.65
N ILE A 942 -42.96 23.80 -29.41
CA ILE A 942 -43.75 22.95 -28.51
C ILE A 942 -44.30 23.86 -27.43
N THR A 943 -45.63 24.01 -27.38
CA THR A 943 -46.31 24.93 -26.48
C THR A 943 -46.93 24.17 -25.31
N ASP A 944 -46.67 24.64 -24.10
CA ASP A 944 -47.36 24.21 -22.88
C ASP A 944 -47.63 25.48 -22.03
N PRO A 945 -48.83 26.07 -22.12
CA PRO A 945 -49.15 27.31 -21.43
C PRO A 945 -49.30 27.17 -19.92
N VAL A 946 -49.23 25.96 -19.38
CA VAL A 946 -49.25 25.71 -17.93
C VAL A 946 -47.81 25.54 -17.44
N ASN A 947 -47.06 24.65 -18.08
CA ASN A 947 -45.75 24.24 -17.59
C ASN A 947 -44.58 25.01 -18.21
N LEU A 948 -44.79 25.79 -19.27
CA LEU A 948 -43.76 26.63 -19.87
C LEU A 948 -44.11 28.12 -19.77
N HIS A 949 -45.13 28.50 -19.02
CA HIS A 949 -45.41 29.89 -18.63
C HIS A 949 -44.43 30.35 -17.53
N ARG A 950 -43.12 30.28 -17.82
CA ARG A 950 -42.05 30.53 -16.87
C ARG A 950 -41.00 31.44 -17.51
N ARG A 951 -40.43 32.33 -16.71
CA ARG A 951 -39.26 33.16 -17.00
C ARG A 951 -38.36 33.23 -15.77
N ASP A 952 -37.13 33.70 -15.98
CA ASP A 952 -36.13 33.95 -14.95
C ASP A 952 -36.06 32.75 -13.97
N PHE A 953 -35.89 31.55 -14.54
CA PHE A 953 -35.82 30.27 -13.83
C PHE A 953 -34.43 29.66 -13.92
N ASN A 954 -34.17 28.63 -13.13
CA ASN A 954 -32.93 27.89 -13.17
C ASN A 954 -33.09 26.68 -14.11
N LEU A 955 -32.52 26.74 -15.32
CA LEU A 955 -32.45 25.59 -16.24
C LEU A 955 -31.16 24.80 -15.98
N VAL A 956 -31.29 23.54 -15.57
CA VAL A 956 -30.14 22.72 -15.17
C VAL A 956 -29.97 21.50 -16.07
N PRO A 957 -28.73 21.11 -16.41
CA PRO A 957 -28.46 19.96 -17.25
C PRO A 957 -28.63 18.65 -16.48
N TYR A 958 -29.02 17.59 -17.16
CA TYR A 958 -29.04 16.22 -16.66
C TYR A 958 -28.28 15.32 -17.62
N VAL A 959 -27.22 14.67 -17.14
CA VAL A 959 -26.42 13.72 -17.93
C VAL A 959 -27.08 12.35 -17.84
N THR A 960 -27.58 11.84 -18.97
CA THR A 960 -28.20 10.51 -19.05
C THR A 960 -27.16 9.41 -19.12
N SER A 961 -27.60 8.16 -18.90
CA SER A 961 -26.70 6.99 -18.89
C SER A 961 -25.95 6.73 -20.20
N ASP A 962 -26.42 7.28 -21.32
CA ASP A 962 -25.76 7.21 -22.63
C ASP A 962 -24.80 8.40 -22.90
N GLY A 963 -24.59 9.26 -21.90
CA GLY A 963 -23.75 10.46 -22.00
C GLY A 963 -24.40 11.65 -22.70
N SER A 964 -25.66 11.54 -23.16
CA SER A 964 -26.40 12.69 -23.68
C SER A 964 -26.90 13.62 -22.57
N THR A 965 -27.30 14.84 -22.93
CA THR A 965 -27.78 15.84 -21.97
C THR A 965 -29.25 16.15 -22.22
N GLU A 966 -30.06 15.97 -21.18
CA GLU A 966 -31.44 16.45 -21.07
C GLU A 966 -31.49 17.60 -20.05
N TYR A 967 -32.64 18.24 -19.83
CA TYR A 967 -32.70 19.45 -18.99
C TYR A 967 -33.91 19.47 -18.06
N ILE A 968 -33.79 20.22 -16.97
CA ILE A 968 -34.83 20.40 -15.96
C ILE A 968 -34.99 21.90 -15.69
N ILE A 969 -36.23 22.40 -15.73
CA ILE A 969 -36.54 23.73 -15.20
C ILE A 969 -36.82 23.60 -13.71
N LEU A 970 -36.00 24.24 -12.88
CA LEU A 970 -36.24 24.41 -11.45
C LEU A 970 -36.91 25.75 -11.21
N GLY A 971 -38.05 25.74 -10.51
CA GLY A 971 -38.77 26.93 -10.12
C GLY A 971 -39.33 27.76 -11.29
N GLY A 972 -39.07 29.07 -11.24
CA GLY A 972 -39.47 30.09 -12.20
C GLY A 972 -40.53 31.06 -11.70
N VAL A 973 -40.66 32.19 -12.38
CA VAL A 973 -41.66 33.24 -12.11
C VAL A 973 -42.32 33.69 -13.42
N PHE A 974 -43.38 34.48 -13.43
CA PHE A 974 -44.40 34.57 -12.38
C PHE A 974 -45.60 33.71 -12.79
N THR A 975 -46.26 33.07 -11.82
CA THR A 975 -47.59 32.50 -12.04
C THR A 975 -48.60 33.61 -12.33
N SER A 976 -49.83 33.26 -12.75
CA SER A 976 -50.91 34.24 -12.96
C SER A 976 -51.19 35.12 -11.74
N ASP A 977 -50.88 34.61 -10.55
CA ASP A 977 -51.11 35.27 -9.26
C ASP A 977 -49.88 36.07 -8.79
N GLY A 978 -48.82 36.17 -9.61
CA GLY A 978 -47.61 36.93 -9.27
C GLY A 978 -46.66 36.21 -8.32
N LEU A 979 -46.71 34.88 -8.23
CA LEU A 979 -45.87 34.05 -7.35
C LEU A 979 -44.88 33.21 -8.15
N SER A 980 -44.10 32.38 -7.46
CA SER A 980 -43.21 31.38 -8.07
C SER A 980 -43.94 30.11 -8.49
N TYR A 981 -43.40 29.46 -9.52
CA TYR A 981 -43.62 28.05 -9.75
C TYR A 981 -42.74 27.26 -8.79
N ASN A 982 -43.32 26.26 -8.14
CA ASN A 982 -42.60 25.46 -7.17
C ASN A 982 -42.36 24.02 -7.65
N ASN A 983 -42.94 23.59 -8.77
CA ASN A 983 -42.74 22.24 -9.31
C ASN A 983 -41.72 22.24 -10.44
N PRO A 984 -40.78 21.26 -10.47
CA PRO A 984 -39.83 21.12 -11.56
C PRO A 984 -40.52 20.65 -12.83
N VAL A 985 -39.97 21.05 -13.98
CA VAL A 985 -40.41 20.60 -15.30
C VAL A 985 -39.28 19.86 -15.98
N TYR A 986 -39.47 18.56 -16.21
CA TYR A 986 -38.48 17.71 -16.87
C TYR A 986 -38.67 17.76 -18.39
N LEU A 987 -37.57 18.04 -19.09
CA LEU A 987 -37.50 18.15 -20.54
C LEU A 987 -36.68 16.98 -21.09
N LYS A 988 -37.34 16.05 -21.77
CA LYS A 988 -36.73 14.84 -22.35
C LYS A 988 -36.81 14.85 -23.88
N GLY A 989 -35.97 14.07 -24.57
CA GLY A 989 -36.05 13.90 -26.03
C GLY A 989 -35.44 15.05 -26.82
N LEU A 990 -34.61 15.90 -26.18
CA LEU A 990 -33.93 17.00 -26.87
C LEU A 990 -32.90 16.46 -27.86
N LYS A 991 -32.19 15.38 -27.52
CA LYS A 991 -31.21 14.72 -28.40
C LYS A 991 -31.80 14.30 -29.74
N ASP A 992 -33.07 13.90 -29.75
CA ASP A 992 -33.82 13.44 -30.92
C ASP A 992 -34.55 14.59 -31.64
N GLY A 993 -34.57 15.81 -31.06
CA GLY A 993 -35.29 16.97 -31.61
C GLY A 993 -36.80 16.92 -31.36
N ASN A 994 -37.24 16.06 -30.44
CA ASN A 994 -38.64 15.91 -30.05
C ASN A 994 -38.80 16.13 -28.54
N PRO A 995 -38.67 17.38 -28.06
CA PRO A 995 -38.82 17.68 -26.64
C PRO A 995 -40.19 17.21 -26.11
N MET A 996 -40.16 16.59 -24.95
CA MET A 996 -41.32 16.18 -24.17
C MET A 996 -41.28 16.91 -22.83
N VAL A 997 -42.44 17.41 -22.40
CA VAL A 997 -42.61 18.15 -21.15
C VAL A 997 -43.35 17.27 -20.16
N SER A 998 -42.81 17.15 -18.95
CA SER A 998 -43.48 16.49 -17.82
C SER A 998 -43.22 17.25 -16.54
N VAL A 999 -44.09 17.11 -15.54
CA VAL A 999 -44.03 17.86 -14.28
C VAL A 999 -43.93 16.90 -13.11
N GLY A 1000 -42.99 17.18 -12.20
CA GLY A 1000 -42.81 16.42 -10.97
C GLY A 1000 -43.82 16.81 -9.89
N SER A 1001 -44.07 15.90 -8.95
CA SER A 1001 -44.90 16.14 -7.76
C SER A 1001 -44.15 16.90 -6.64
N PHE A 1002 -42.81 16.96 -6.73
CA PHE A 1002 -41.94 17.69 -5.82
C PHE A 1002 -42.23 19.20 -5.82
N THR A 1003 -42.17 19.85 -4.66
CA THR A 1003 -42.42 21.29 -4.47
C THR A 1003 -41.20 21.95 -3.83
N GLN A 1004 -40.47 22.74 -4.61
CA GLN A 1004 -39.33 23.57 -4.22
C GLN A 1004 -39.76 24.75 -3.36
N LYS A 1005 -39.03 24.98 -2.26
CA LYS A 1005 -39.32 26.00 -1.25
C LYS A 1005 -38.49 27.27 -1.47
N CYS A 1006 -37.24 27.13 -1.91
CA CYS A 1006 -36.29 28.25 -2.04
C CYS A 1006 -35.77 28.42 -3.47
N ASN A 1007 -35.18 29.59 -3.74
CA ASN A 1007 -34.37 29.92 -4.92
C ASN A 1007 -35.04 29.60 -6.29
N GLN A 1008 -36.31 29.97 -6.44
CA GLN A 1008 -37.07 29.74 -7.68
C GLN A 1008 -36.66 30.67 -8.83
N TYR A 1009 -36.15 31.86 -8.53
CA TYR A 1009 -35.67 32.81 -9.53
C TYR A 1009 -34.21 32.53 -9.92
N THR A 1010 -33.82 32.81 -11.17
CA THR A 1010 -32.46 32.61 -11.72
C THR A 1010 -31.36 33.03 -10.75
N CYS A 1011 -30.42 32.13 -10.49
CA CYS A 1011 -29.28 32.36 -9.62
C CYS A 1011 -28.02 31.64 -10.11
N ALA A 1012 -26.91 31.79 -9.38
CA ALA A 1012 -25.76 30.93 -9.59
C ALA A 1012 -26.13 29.48 -9.17
N VAL A 1013 -25.97 28.54 -10.10
CA VAL A 1013 -26.27 27.12 -9.88
C VAL A 1013 -24.99 26.30 -10.05
N VAL A 1014 -24.74 25.38 -9.13
CA VAL A 1014 -23.67 24.39 -9.20
C VAL A 1014 -24.27 23.03 -9.60
N PRO A 1015 -24.21 22.65 -10.88
CA PRO A 1015 -24.61 21.31 -11.31
C PRO A 1015 -23.53 20.29 -10.96
N MET A 1016 -23.92 19.21 -10.31
CA MET A 1016 -23.03 18.21 -9.73
C MET A 1016 -23.44 16.79 -10.13
N PHE A 1017 -22.47 16.00 -10.59
CA PHE A 1017 -22.66 14.62 -11.05
C PHE A 1017 -22.03 13.59 -10.09
N ILE A 1018 -22.71 12.45 -9.89
CA ILE A 1018 -22.22 11.32 -9.11
C ILE A 1018 -22.38 9.99 -9.87
N LEU A 1019 -21.26 9.44 -10.35
CA LEU A 1019 -21.18 8.22 -11.17
C LEU A 1019 -21.90 6.98 -10.62
N SER A 1020 -22.06 6.85 -9.30
CA SER A 1020 -22.58 5.62 -8.69
C SER A 1020 -24.11 5.52 -8.62
N GLY A 1021 -24.84 6.64 -8.70
CA GLY A 1021 -26.29 6.69 -8.44
C GLY A 1021 -27.18 7.05 -9.63
N GLY A 1022 -26.62 7.47 -10.77
CA GLY A 1022 -27.42 7.81 -11.95
C GLY A 1022 -28.31 9.04 -11.82
N GLY A 1023 -28.17 9.86 -10.76
CA GLY A 1023 -28.87 11.13 -10.53
C GLY A 1023 -27.92 12.32 -10.40
N MET A 1024 -28.46 13.54 -10.46
CA MET A 1024 -27.70 14.80 -10.36
C MET A 1024 -28.14 15.63 -9.15
N CYS A 1025 -27.22 16.45 -8.63
CA CYS A 1025 -27.49 17.44 -7.59
C CYS A 1025 -27.26 18.85 -8.13
N TYR A 1026 -28.07 19.81 -7.70
CA TYR A 1026 -28.00 21.21 -8.12
C TYR A 1026 -28.01 22.09 -6.88
N SER A 1027 -26.87 22.70 -6.54
CA SER A 1027 -26.83 23.68 -5.46
C SER A 1027 -27.21 25.05 -6.01
N LEU A 1028 -28.27 25.66 -5.47
CA LEU A 1028 -28.70 27.01 -5.83
C LEU A 1028 -28.19 27.98 -4.77
N LEU A 1029 -27.31 28.89 -5.19
CA LEU A 1029 -26.58 29.79 -4.30
C LEU A 1029 -27.34 31.13 -4.18
N GLY A 1030 -28.50 31.10 -3.55
CA GLY A 1030 -29.36 32.28 -3.36
C GLY A 1030 -30.33 32.49 -4.52
N GLY A 1031 -30.88 33.69 -4.66
CA GLY A 1031 -31.96 33.94 -5.61
C GLY A 1031 -33.11 34.74 -4.99
N ILE A 1032 -34.29 34.63 -5.61
CA ILE A 1032 -35.56 35.12 -5.07
C ILE A 1032 -36.43 33.90 -4.76
N SER A 1033 -36.91 33.82 -3.52
CA SER A 1033 -37.48 32.59 -2.96
C SER A 1033 -38.95 32.72 -2.59
N TYR A 1034 -39.69 31.61 -2.64
CA TYR A 1034 -41.04 31.52 -2.08
C TYR A 1034 -41.03 31.57 -0.53
N MET A 1035 -40.10 30.84 0.08
CA MET A 1035 -39.86 30.83 1.53
C MET A 1035 -38.55 31.52 1.89
N MET A 1036 -38.48 32.09 3.10
CA MET A 1036 -37.24 32.62 3.68
C MET A 1036 -37.03 32.09 5.10
N TYR A 1037 -35.80 32.18 5.58
CA TYR A 1037 -35.45 31.79 6.94
C TYR A 1037 -35.73 32.95 7.90
N ASP A 1038 -36.63 32.72 8.87
CA ASP A 1038 -36.93 33.68 9.92
C ASP A 1038 -36.09 33.37 11.16
N THR A 1039 -35.12 34.23 11.44
CA THR A 1039 -34.21 34.10 12.58
C THR A 1039 -34.89 34.25 13.94
N SER A 1040 -36.11 34.78 14.00
CA SER A 1040 -36.88 34.92 15.25
C SER A 1040 -37.60 33.63 15.64
N THR A 1041 -37.99 32.83 14.64
CA THR A 1041 -38.69 31.55 14.83
C THR A 1041 -37.78 30.34 14.57
N ASN A 1042 -36.59 30.56 14.00
CA ASN A 1042 -35.68 29.52 13.48
C ASN A 1042 -36.37 28.55 12.51
N GLN A 1043 -37.28 29.05 11.68
CA GLN A 1043 -38.03 28.25 10.71
C GLN A 1043 -38.11 28.93 9.34
N LEU A 1044 -38.42 28.12 8.31
CA LEU A 1044 -38.82 28.65 7.00
C LEU A 1044 -40.25 29.19 7.07
N VAL A 1045 -40.43 30.43 6.63
CA VAL A 1045 -41.72 31.10 6.54
C VAL A 1045 -41.99 31.55 5.10
N ILE A 1046 -43.28 31.66 4.74
CA ILE A 1046 -43.67 32.13 3.41
C ILE A 1046 -43.49 33.65 3.33
N GLY A 1047 -42.65 34.10 2.41
CA GLY A 1047 -42.37 35.52 2.17
C GLY A 1047 -41.74 36.25 3.37
N ASP A 1048 -41.54 37.56 3.20
CA ASP A 1048 -41.06 38.45 4.26
C ASP A 1048 -42.25 39.16 4.91
N HIS A 1049 -42.80 38.55 5.95
CA HIS A 1049 -43.93 39.09 6.74
C HIS A 1049 -45.11 39.61 5.87
N GLY A 1050 -45.48 38.84 4.84
CA GLY A 1050 -46.60 39.16 3.93
C GLY A 1050 -46.17 39.77 2.59
N VAL A 1051 -44.88 40.03 2.36
CA VAL A 1051 -44.35 40.38 1.03
C VAL A 1051 -43.92 39.10 0.31
N PRO A 1052 -44.51 38.76 -0.86
CA PRO A 1052 -44.13 37.58 -1.61
C PRO A 1052 -42.76 37.75 -2.27
N MET A 1053 -42.08 36.63 -2.53
CA MET A 1053 -40.84 36.58 -3.31
C MET A 1053 -39.68 37.45 -2.76
N PRO A 1054 -39.23 37.27 -1.51
CA PRO A 1054 -38.03 37.93 -1.00
C PRO A 1054 -36.73 37.41 -1.65
N PHE A 1055 -35.71 38.26 -1.68
CA PHE A 1055 -34.31 37.87 -1.88
C PHE A 1055 -33.87 36.90 -0.80
N SER A 1056 -33.06 35.93 -1.21
CA SER A 1056 -32.62 34.80 -0.41
C SER A 1056 -31.15 34.91 -0.04
N ASN A 1057 -30.83 34.53 1.18
CA ASN A 1057 -29.48 34.19 1.62
C ASN A 1057 -29.34 32.68 1.88
N ILE A 1058 -30.33 31.89 1.45
CA ILE A 1058 -30.38 30.44 1.63
C ILE A 1058 -29.64 29.78 0.48
N ILE A 1059 -28.90 28.72 0.81
CA ILE A 1059 -28.42 27.75 -0.16
C ILE A 1059 -29.31 26.51 -0.04
N ASP A 1060 -29.82 26.00 -1.15
CA ASP A 1060 -30.53 24.71 -1.20
C ASP A 1060 -29.93 23.82 -2.28
N VAL A 1061 -30.03 22.51 -2.08
CA VAL A 1061 -29.60 21.51 -3.05
C VAL A 1061 -30.82 20.75 -3.53
N VAL A 1062 -31.04 20.71 -4.84
CA VAL A 1062 -32.05 19.86 -5.46
C VAL A 1062 -31.37 18.62 -6.05
N ALA A 1063 -31.73 17.44 -5.56
CA ALA A 1063 -31.36 16.16 -6.16
C ALA A 1063 -32.44 15.69 -7.14
N SER A 1064 -32.06 15.08 -8.26
CA SER A 1064 -33.00 14.64 -9.30
C SER A 1064 -32.51 13.42 -10.08
N ASP A 1065 -33.43 12.57 -10.53
CA ASP A 1065 -33.22 11.44 -11.46
C ASP A 1065 -33.91 11.66 -12.84
N LEU A 1066 -34.27 12.92 -13.14
CA LEU A 1066 -35.05 13.33 -14.34
C LEU A 1066 -36.54 12.91 -14.32
N GLU A 1067 -37.04 12.38 -13.20
CA GLU A 1067 -38.48 12.05 -12.99
C GLU A 1067 -39.00 12.51 -11.63
N ASN A 1068 -38.17 12.37 -10.61
CA ASN A 1068 -38.39 12.71 -9.22
C ASN A 1068 -37.32 13.68 -8.77
N SER A 1069 -37.66 14.57 -7.85
CA SER A 1069 -36.70 15.49 -7.26
C SER A 1069 -36.95 15.68 -5.77
N LEU A 1070 -35.92 16.08 -5.03
CA LEU A 1070 -35.96 16.36 -3.60
C LEU A 1070 -35.06 17.55 -3.29
N GLU A 1071 -35.50 18.42 -2.39
CA GLU A 1071 -34.76 19.63 -1.98
C GLU A 1071 -34.27 19.52 -0.53
N PHE A 1072 -33.01 19.93 -0.35
CA PHE A 1072 -32.31 20.01 0.91
C PHE A 1072 -31.99 21.49 1.18
N VAL A 1073 -32.74 22.11 2.08
CA VAL A 1073 -32.53 23.52 2.43
C VAL A 1073 -31.46 23.63 3.52
N GLN A 1074 -30.36 24.33 3.25
CA GLN A 1074 -29.29 24.59 4.22
C GLN A 1074 -29.76 25.66 5.22
N LEU A 1075 -29.85 25.28 6.49
CA LEU A 1075 -30.24 26.15 7.61
C LEU A 1075 -29.17 26.07 8.72
N PRO A 1076 -29.08 27.08 9.62
CA PRO A 1076 -28.13 27.04 10.74
C PRO A 1076 -28.21 25.71 11.54
N PRO A 1077 -27.07 25.13 11.97
CA PRO A 1077 -25.74 25.74 12.08
C PRO A 1077 -24.92 25.80 10.78
N GLU A 1078 -25.40 25.22 9.69
CA GLU A 1078 -24.72 25.29 8.40
C GLU A 1078 -24.65 26.74 7.87
N PRO A 1079 -23.58 27.12 7.16
CA PRO A 1079 -23.40 28.49 6.71
C PRO A 1079 -24.48 28.91 5.70
N LEU A 1080 -25.07 30.08 5.94
CA LEU A 1080 -25.88 30.80 4.96
C LEU A 1080 -24.97 31.63 4.04
N LEU A 1081 -25.52 32.16 2.95
CA LEU A 1081 -24.79 33.16 2.17
C LEU A 1081 -24.46 34.39 3.01
N PRO A 1082 -23.31 35.05 2.76
CA PRO A 1082 -22.86 36.22 3.53
C PRO A 1082 -23.76 37.47 3.35
N GLY A 1083 -24.78 37.38 2.50
CA GLY A 1083 -25.79 38.41 2.29
C GLY A 1083 -26.89 37.92 1.35
N TYR A 1084 -27.80 38.83 0.99
CA TYR A 1084 -28.82 38.57 -0.03
C TYR A 1084 -28.22 38.76 -1.42
N ILE A 1085 -27.52 37.72 -1.89
CA ILE A 1085 -26.74 37.68 -3.14
C ILE A 1085 -27.16 36.49 -4.01
N GLY A 1086 -26.59 36.38 -5.20
CA GLY A 1086 -26.76 35.20 -6.07
C GLY A 1086 -27.84 35.30 -7.12
N SER A 1087 -28.86 36.17 -6.96
CA SER A 1087 -29.88 36.41 -8.00
C SER A 1087 -29.25 36.96 -9.28
N ASN A 1088 -29.50 36.33 -10.43
CA ASN A 1088 -28.84 36.61 -11.72
C ASN A 1088 -27.29 36.59 -11.68
N ALA A 1089 -26.70 35.86 -10.72
CA ALA A 1089 -25.26 35.60 -10.68
C ALA A 1089 -24.91 34.35 -11.51
N SER A 1090 -23.63 34.14 -11.79
CA SER A 1090 -23.14 32.92 -12.46
C SER A 1090 -22.17 32.17 -11.56
N PHE A 1091 -22.23 30.84 -11.65
CA PHE A 1091 -21.20 29.95 -11.13
C PHE A 1091 -20.18 29.64 -12.22
N ILE A 1092 -18.91 29.64 -11.86
CA ILE A 1092 -17.77 29.41 -12.75
C ILE A 1092 -16.95 28.25 -12.14
N PRO A 1093 -17.03 27.04 -12.70
CA PRO A 1093 -16.35 25.87 -12.15
C PRO A 1093 -14.84 25.92 -12.35
N LEU A 1094 -14.09 25.30 -11.44
CA LEU A 1094 -12.67 25.01 -11.64
C LEU A 1094 -12.50 23.81 -12.58
N PRO A 1095 -11.64 23.90 -13.63
CA PRO A 1095 -11.47 22.82 -14.61
C PRO A 1095 -11.07 21.47 -14.02
N GLU A 1096 -10.32 21.45 -12.92
CA GLU A 1096 -9.85 20.22 -12.26
C GLU A 1096 -10.97 19.35 -11.68
N PHE A 1097 -12.13 19.95 -11.36
CA PHE A 1097 -13.31 19.25 -10.84
C PHE A 1097 -14.39 19.04 -11.90
N ALA A 1098 -14.17 19.46 -13.15
CA ALA A 1098 -15.16 19.31 -14.19
C ALA A 1098 -15.38 17.85 -14.58
N LEU A 1099 -16.61 17.47 -14.93
CA LEU A 1099 -16.96 16.17 -15.48
C LEU A 1099 -16.43 16.04 -16.91
N ASP A 1100 -15.87 14.88 -17.24
CA ASP A 1100 -15.30 14.62 -18.56
C ASP A 1100 -16.39 14.78 -19.64
N GLY A 1101 -16.10 15.58 -20.68
CA GLY A 1101 -17.06 15.92 -21.73
C GLY A 1101 -18.09 17.00 -21.35
N HIS A 1102 -18.17 17.41 -20.07
CA HIS A 1102 -19.12 18.40 -19.56
C HIS A 1102 -18.42 19.43 -18.66
N PRO A 1103 -17.68 20.40 -19.24
CA PRO A 1103 -16.81 21.32 -18.48
C PRO A 1103 -17.54 22.19 -17.45
N ASN A 1104 -18.86 22.35 -17.60
CA ASN A 1104 -19.70 23.16 -16.71
C ASN A 1104 -20.33 22.37 -15.56
N ILE A 1105 -20.11 21.05 -15.47
CA ILE A 1105 -20.66 20.17 -14.44
C ILE A 1105 -19.53 19.71 -13.52
N VAL A 1106 -19.72 19.83 -12.21
CA VAL A 1106 -18.74 19.37 -11.20
C VAL A 1106 -18.90 17.86 -10.99
N ASP A 1107 -17.82 17.11 -11.14
CA ASP A 1107 -17.76 15.69 -10.80
C ASP A 1107 -17.45 15.54 -9.32
N LEU A 1108 -18.47 15.14 -8.55
CA LEU A 1108 -18.32 14.97 -7.10
C LEU A 1108 -17.31 13.87 -6.73
N ASN A 1109 -17.03 12.92 -7.63
CA ASN A 1109 -15.98 11.92 -7.40
C ASN A 1109 -14.58 12.52 -7.46
N LYS A 1110 -14.41 13.64 -8.18
CA LYS A 1110 -13.16 14.41 -8.19
C LYS A 1110 -13.04 15.30 -6.94
N VAL A 1111 -14.17 15.75 -6.38
CA VAL A 1111 -14.23 16.57 -5.16
C VAL A 1111 -14.01 15.74 -3.90
N PHE A 1112 -14.59 14.52 -3.80
CA PHE A 1112 -14.53 13.69 -2.61
C PHE A 1112 -13.23 12.86 -2.47
N LYS A 1113 -12.12 13.35 -3.01
CA LYS A 1113 -10.80 12.72 -2.84
C LYS A 1113 -10.27 13.04 -1.43
N THR A 1114 -9.78 12.03 -0.72
CA THR A 1114 -9.23 12.15 0.65
C THR A 1114 -7.97 13.04 0.68
N PRO A 1115 -7.72 13.78 1.79
CA PRO A 1115 -8.52 13.89 3.01
C PRO A 1115 -9.61 14.98 2.94
N PHE A 1116 -10.65 14.82 3.77
CA PHE A 1116 -11.83 15.68 3.91
C PHE A 1116 -11.48 17.13 4.31
N VAL A 1117 -11.08 17.94 3.33
CA VAL A 1117 -10.89 19.38 3.47
C VAL A 1117 -12.02 20.13 2.75
N PRO A 1118 -12.49 21.28 3.28
CA PRO A 1118 -13.33 22.19 2.52
C PRO A 1118 -12.68 22.46 1.16
N THR A 1119 -13.36 22.06 0.08
CA THR A 1119 -12.79 22.06 -1.25
C THR A 1119 -13.45 23.14 -2.08
N THR A 1120 -12.66 24.13 -2.51
CA THR A 1120 -13.13 25.16 -3.46
C THR A 1120 -13.34 24.50 -4.81
N ILE A 1121 -14.57 24.51 -5.31
CA ILE A 1121 -14.95 23.87 -6.59
C ILE A 1121 -15.14 24.87 -7.72
N GLY A 1122 -15.13 26.17 -7.41
CA GLY A 1122 -15.39 27.23 -8.37
C GLY A 1122 -15.63 28.57 -7.70
N TYR A 1123 -16.14 29.51 -8.49
CA TYR A 1123 -16.39 30.87 -8.09
C TYR A 1123 -17.83 31.28 -8.41
N MET A 1124 -18.41 32.15 -7.57
CA MET A 1124 -19.67 32.83 -7.86
C MET A 1124 -19.38 34.30 -8.13
N TYR A 1125 -19.96 34.83 -9.20
CA TYR A 1125 -19.73 36.20 -9.63
C TYR A 1125 -20.99 36.90 -10.15
N GLY A 1126 -21.09 38.19 -9.86
CA GLY A 1126 -22.12 39.07 -10.37
C GLY A 1126 -23.46 38.95 -9.65
N GLY A 1127 -24.52 39.36 -10.34
CA GLY A 1127 -25.88 39.31 -9.84
C GLY A 1127 -26.27 40.50 -8.96
N ILE A 1128 -27.43 40.40 -8.36
CA ILE A 1128 -28.02 41.45 -7.51
C ILE A 1128 -27.53 41.26 -6.06
N LEU A 1129 -27.04 42.34 -5.47
CA LEU A 1129 -26.79 42.47 -4.03
C LEU A 1129 -27.92 43.29 -3.41
N SER A 1130 -28.60 42.76 -2.40
CA SER A 1130 -29.65 43.46 -1.65
C SER A 1130 -29.25 43.70 -0.19
N ASN A 1131 -29.60 44.87 0.35
CA ASN A 1131 -29.39 45.19 1.76
C ASN A 1131 -30.43 44.53 2.71
N GLY A 1132 -31.39 43.81 2.16
CA GLY A 1132 -32.45 43.13 2.91
C GLY A 1132 -33.26 42.13 2.05
N PRO A 1133 -34.13 41.33 2.68
CA PRO A 1133 -34.91 40.30 1.99
C PRO A 1133 -35.97 40.90 1.06
N THR A 1134 -36.52 42.07 1.35
CA THR A 1134 -37.47 42.76 0.46
C THR A 1134 -36.85 44.01 -0.13
N SER A 1135 -36.91 44.20 -1.45
CA SER A 1135 -36.47 45.44 -2.11
C SER A 1135 -37.57 46.49 -2.20
N GLY A 1136 -37.19 47.77 -2.26
CA GLY A 1136 -38.12 48.88 -2.39
C GLY A 1136 -38.66 49.39 -1.05
N THR A 1137 -39.80 50.09 -1.08
CA THR A 1137 -40.37 50.72 0.13
C THR A 1137 -41.15 49.70 0.94
N THR A 1138 -40.61 49.32 2.09
CA THR A 1138 -41.28 48.46 3.08
C THR A 1138 -41.84 49.30 4.23
N ALA A 1139 -42.64 48.69 5.11
CA ALA A 1139 -43.05 49.32 6.37
C ALA A 1139 -41.85 49.69 7.29
N LYS A 1140 -40.65 49.12 7.05
CA LYS A 1140 -39.41 49.34 7.81
C LYS A 1140 -38.44 50.32 7.12
N GLY A 1141 -38.76 50.85 5.93
CA GLY A 1141 -37.90 51.75 5.15
C GLY A 1141 -37.62 51.26 3.73
N HIS A 1142 -36.89 52.07 2.96
CA HIS A 1142 -36.50 51.74 1.59
C HIS A 1142 -35.22 50.89 1.57
N ILE A 1143 -35.27 49.70 0.95
CA ILE A 1143 -34.14 48.79 0.82
C ILE A 1143 -33.55 48.91 -0.59
N ASN A 1144 -32.28 49.35 -0.65
CA ASN A 1144 -31.52 49.48 -1.88
C ASN A 1144 -30.97 48.13 -2.36
N THR A 1145 -30.80 48.02 -3.67
CA THR A 1145 -30.06 46.92 -4.31
C THR A 1145 -29.03 47.45 -5.29
N TYR A 1146 -28.02 46.64 -5.58
CA TYR A 1146 -26.86 46.99 -6.40
C TYR A 1146 -26.49 45.85 -7.34
N ALA A 1147 -25.79 46.14 -8.44
CA ALA A 1147 -25.09 45.11 -9.19
C ALA A 1147 -23.81 44.74 -8.43
N ASN A 1148 -23.53 43.45 -8.31
CA ASN A 1148 -22.46 42.94 -7.47
C ASN A 1148 -21.15 42.84 -8.24
N SER A 1149 -20.06 43.39 -7.68
CA SER A 1149 -18.71 43.31 -8.25
C SER A 1149 -17.77 42.40 -7.45
N ILE A 1150 -18.28 41.74 -6.40
CA ILE A 1150 -17.47 40.90 -5.53
C ILE A 1150 -17.39 39.48 -6.12
N LEU A 1151 -16.20 38.91 -6.11
CA LEU A 1151 -15.96 37.51 -6.43
C LEU A 1151 -16.04 36.67 -5.14
N TYR A 1152 -16.76 35.56 -5.19
CA TYR A 1152 -16.89 34.65 -4.06
C TYR A 1152 -16.31 33.27 -4.42
N SER A 1153 -15.61 32.65 -3.47
CA SER A 1153 -15.24 31.24 -3.56
C SER A 1153 -16.45 30.39 -3.19
N VAL A 1154 -16.64 29.29 -3.90
CA VAL A 1154 -17.69 28.31 -3.62
C VAL A 1154 -17.02 27.02 -3.19
N LYS A 1155 -17.27 26.60 -1.96
CA LYS A 1155 -16.67 25.43 -1.33
C LYS A 1155 -17.71 24.37 -1.03
N ILE A 1156 -17.33 23.11 -1.19
CA ILE A 1156 -18.05 21.98 -0.62
C ILE A 1156 -17.43 21.66 0.75
N ILE A 1157 -18.27 21.65 1.78
CA ILE A 1157 -17.93 21.19 3.13
C ILE A 1157 -18.51 19.79 3.31
N LEU A 1158 -17.66 18.84 3.68
CA LEU A 1158 -18.12 17.54 4.13
C LEU A 1158 -18.25 17.58 5.66
N PRO A 1159 -19.32 17.02 6.24
CA PRO A 1159 -19.50 16.99 7.68
C PRO A 1159 -18.26 16.32 8.28
N THR A 1160 -17.52 17.09 9.08
CA THR A 1160 -16.67 16.48 10.11
C THR A 1160 -17.63 15.66 10.95
N GLN A 1161 -17.41 14.35 11.11
CA GLN A 1161 -18.23 13.59 12.03
C GLN A 1161 -18.18 14.31 13.37
N GLU A 1162 -19.29 14.92 13.77
CA GLU A 1162 -19.43 15.49 15.09
C GLU A 1162 -19.21 14.35 16.08
N VAL A 1163 -18.04 14.36 16.68
CA VAL A 1163 -17.73 13.63 17.90
C VAL A 1163 -18.69 14.16 18.95
N THR A 1164 -19.84 13.50 19.10
CA THR A 1164 -20.58 13.59 20.35
C THR A 1164 -19.81 12.73 21.35
N VAL A 1165 -19.06 13.42 22.20
CA VAL A 1165 -18.23 12.93 23.30
C VAL A 1165 -19.00 12.01 24.24
#